data_AF-A0A0H3HVK0-F1
#
_entry.id   AF-A0A0H3HVK0-F1
#
_cell.length_a   1.000
_cell.length_b   1.000
_cell.length_c   1.000
_cell.angle_alpha   90.00
_cell.angle_beta   90.00
_cell.angle_gamma   90.00
#
_symmetry.space_group_name_H-M   'P 1'
#
loop_
_entity.id
_entity.type
_entity.pdbx_description
1 polymer ?
#
loop_
_entity_poly.entity_id
_entity_poly.type
_entity_poly.pdbx_seq_one_letter_code
_entity_poly.pdbx_strand_id
1 'polypeptide(L)'
;MLLVDLKPLIEQLNPYCRNALESAVGACVARRHDDVAVEHLLARLCDEPSADVALLLRACGADAARLRRQADAALDARPAGDGGRPAFAPSLLALLQDAWLIASLELGDTHIRSAAVLAAAVARAARQPSPGGDDVLQSLRKDALVARFASGACARSIESRASGALDAAPGEASDTRDASSAIARYCEDFTAKARAGGIDPVFGRDAEIRQIVDILARRRKNNPVCVGEPGVGKTAIVEGLALRIAEGDVPATLRGATLLGLDLGMLQAGASVKGEFEQRLKRVIAEIRASQTPVVLFIDEAHTLIGAGGAAGASDAANLLKPALARGELRTIAATTWSEYKKYFEKDAALARRFQPVKLDSPDVATSVMILRGLKERYQDAHGVTIRDDALVAAAELSARYITGRQLPDKAIDLLDTACARVKVRQQTKPAALEDAQRAIQALERERRALRDELAERCAPDTPRVADIDRELAALSARAGALRDAWAAQRDAAQALVDARRACRAAADATAATDAAGTTGTAHAGELADSADVSDIADVAKMADAADAAPADAETGSNARDADARMPAGTCARIAPNPDARAWPPLRAPHADARERAARALAEATRRFEHAQRDTPLVRIDVDPDAIADVVADWTGIAAGKLRRDRANVMLRLADTLRRRIRGQDHAIEQISEAVKAGAAGVHDPRRPLGVFLLAGPSGTGKTETALAVADALFGDERSIVVVNMSEFQERHDVSRLIGSPPGYVGYGEGGMLTEAVRQRPYSVVLLDEVEKAHPDVLNLFYQVFDKGSLSDAEGKEVDFANTVIFLTSNLGADIIADIAARGARPDPDAMRAAVRPALSRHFKPALLARMTEIPYAPLAPDTLADIARLKLERIAARVAAQHATRIVYDDAVVAHVAARCTEVESGARNVDFILQRHVLPALAQHVLVCAGNAAPMPAIRVAIDAGGRFVVSNDAPADSDARDRSEASDASDAIDAVDAVDAVDAVDAPNAPNAPNAPNAPNAPNAPNAPNAPNAPNAPNAPNAR
;
A
#
# COMPACT_ATOMS: atom_id res chain seq x y z
N MET A 1 -5.26 -32.91 40.25
CA MET A 1 -4.14 -31.99 39.95
C MET A 1 -4.69 -30.57 40.06
N LEU A 2 -4.09 -29.72 40.89
CA LEU A 2 -4.39 -28.28 40.85
C LEU A 2 -3.78 -27.74 39.55
N LEU A 3 -4.61 -27.30 38.60
CA LEU A 3 -4.15 -26.56 37.44
C LEU A 3 -3.70 -25.18 37.92
N VAL A 4 -2.39 -25.01 38.11
CA VAL A 4 -1.78 -23.70 38.31
C VAL A 4 -2.16 -22.80 37.14
N ASP A 5 -2.49 -21.55 37.42
CA ASP A 5 -2.84 -20.58 36.38
C ASP A 5 -1.76 -20.52 35.28
N LEU A 6 -2.22 -20.47 34.03
CA LEU A 6 -1.37 -20.41 32.83
C LEU A 6 -0.38 -19.24 32.88
N LYS A 7 -0.79 -18.11 33.45
CA LYS A 7 -0.06 -16.84 33.42
C LYS A 7 1.27 -16.89 34.20
N PRO A 8 1.32 -17.29 35.49
CA PRO A 8 2.57 -17.58 36.18
C PRO A 8 3.54 -18.49 35.43
N LEU A 9 3.05 -19.55 34.76
CA LEU A 9 3.91 -20.49 34.04
C LEU A 9 4.55 -19.87 32.79
N ILE A 10 3.81 -19.03 32.06
CA ILE A 10 4.37 -18.26 30.93
C ILE A 10 5.33 -17.18 31.42
N GLU A 11 5.04 -16.53 32.55
CA GLU A 11 5.91 -15.50 33.14
C GLU A 11 7.30 -16.07 33.49
N GLN A 12 7.37 -17.33 33.95
CA GLN A 12 8.63 -18.03 34.22
C GLN A 12 9.39 -18.53 32.97
N LEU A 13 8.83 -18.50 31.76
CA LEU A 13 9.56 -18.86 30.55
C LEU A 13 10.62 -17.81 30.21
N ASN A 14 11.84 -18.26 29.90
CA ASN A 14 12.88 -17.38 29.36
C ASN A 14 12.45 -16.80 27.98
N PRO A 15 13.10 -15.72 27.50
CA PRO A 15 12.69 -15.07 26.24
C PRO A 15 12.69 -16.01 25.02
N TYR A 16 13.61 -16.97 24.96
CA TYR A 16 13.67 -17.95 23.87
C TYR A 16 12.45 -18.90 23.88
N CYS A 17 12.16 -19.52 25.02
CA CYS A 17 10.98 -20.39 25.20
C CYS A 17 9.66 -19.64 24.98
N ARG A 18 9.59 -18.36 25.37
CA ARG A 18 8.41 -17.51 25.12
C ARG A 18 8.19 -17.26 23.64
N ASN A 19 9.22 -16.83 22.92
CA ASN A 19 9.16 -16.61 21.46
C ASN A 19 8.87 -17.93 20.71
N ALA A 20 9.41 -19.05 21.19
CA ALA A 20 9.10 -20.38 20.65
C ALA A 20 7.64 -20.80 20.90
N LEU A 21 7.06 -20.45 22.05
CA LEU A 21 5.65 -20.68 22.37
C LEU A 21 4.73 -19.81 21.50
N GLU A 22 5.06 -18.53 21.29
CA GLU A 22 4.32 -17.65 20.37
C GLU A 22 4.39 -18.16 18.93
N SER A 23 5.58 -18.62 18.50
CA SER A 23 5.77 -19.28 17.19
C SER A 23 5.02 -20.61 17.08
N ALA A 24 4.78 -21.31 18.20
CA ALA A 24 3.98 -22.52 18.27
C ALA A 24 2.48 -22.22 18.14
N VAL A 25 1.99 -21.11 18.72
CA VAL A 25 0.63 -20.60 18.49
C VAL A 25 0.43 -20.27 17.01
N GLY A 26 1.38 -19.56 16.38
CA GLY A 26 1.33 -19.25 14.94
C GLY A 26 1.31 -20.51 14.07
N ALA A 27 2.11 -21.54 14.42
CA ALA A 27 2.12 -22.83 13.71
C ALA A 27 0.82 -23.61 13.87
N CYS A 28 0.19 -23.54 15.04
CA CYS A 28 -1.12 -24.14 15.35
C CYS A 28 -2.22 -23.50 14.48
N VAL A 29 -2.27 -22.16 14.40
CA VAL A 29 -3.20 -21.44 13.50
C VAL A 29 -2.96 -21.79 12.04
N ALA A 30 -1.70 -21.84 11.59
CA ALA A 30 -1.35 -22.15 10.20
C ALA A 30 -1.78 -23.57 9.77
N ARG A 31 -1.68 -24.55 10.68
CA ARG A 31 -2.17 -25.94 10.47
C ARG A 31 -3.66 -26.12 10.79
N ARG A 32 -4.36 -25.07 11.25
CA ARG A 32 -5.77 -25.11 11.72
C ARG A 32 -6.03 -26.14 12.82
N HIS A 33 -5.14 -26.28 13.80
CA HIS A 33 -5.43 -27.11 14.97
C HIS A 33 -6.24 -26.34 16.03
N ASP A 34 -7.16 -27.00 16.73
CA ASP A 34 -7.98 -26.37 17.79
C ASP A 34 -7.18 -26.07 19.07
N ASP A 35 -6.05 -26.76 19.28
CA ASP A 35 -5.22 -26.63 20.48
C ASP A 35 -3.71 -26.59 20.21
N VAL A 36 -3.02 -25.73 20.97
CA VAL A 36 -1.56 -25.65 21.04
C VAL A 36 -1.07 -26.78 21.94
N ALA A 37 -0.81 -27.93 21.32
CA ALA A 37 -0.24 -29.12 21.94
C ALA A 37 1.30 -29.05 22.11
N VAL A 38 1.86 -30.00 22.88
CA VAL A 38 3.28 -30.10 23.24
C VAL A 38 4.19 -30.16 22.01
N GLU A 39 3.75 -30.84 20.97
CA GLU A 39 4.48 -31.09 19.74
C GLU A 39 4.76 -29.76 18.99
N HIS A 40 3.85 -28.79 19.05
CA HIS A 40 4.06 -27.45 18.48
C HIS A 40 5.22 -26.72 19.15
N LEU A 41 5.34 -26.83 20.49
CA LEU A 41 6.43 -26.20 21.24
C LEU A 41 7.77 -26.92 20.97
N LEU A 42 7.78 -28.25 21.00
CA LEU A 42 9.00 -29.04 20.74
C LEU A 42 9.55 -28.81 19.32
N ALA A 43 8.68 -28.72 18.30
CA ALA A 43 9.10 -28.41 16.93
C ALA A 43 9.82 -27.05 16.84
N ARG A 44 9.33 -26.03 17.57
CA ARG A 44 9.91 -24.68 17.60
C ARG A 44 11.17 -24.57 18.44
N LEU A 45 11.26 -25.27 19.56
CA LEU A 45 12.49 -25.30 20.36
C LEU A 45 13.68 -25.94 19.61
N CYS A 46 13.42 -26.72 18.55
CA CYS A 46 14.42 -27.29 17.65
C CYS A 46 14.78 -26.42 16.43
N ASP A 47 14.20 -25.22 16.26
CA ASP A 47 14.53 -24.34 15.12
C ASP A 47 15.96 -23.76 15.22
N GLU A 48 16.45 -23.45 16.42
CA GLU A 48 17.73 -22.77 16.64
C GLU A 48 18.88 -23.73 17.06
N PRO A 49 19.94 -23.90 16.25
CA PRO A 49 21.04 -24.83 16.54
C PRO A 49 21.89 -24.46 17.78
N SER A 50 21.79 -23.22 18.26
CA SER A 50 22.55 -22.70 19.41
C SER A 50 21.78 -22.69 20.75
N ALA A 51 20.54 -23.19 20.78
CA ALA A 51 19.72 -23.31 21.99
C ALA A 51 20.06 -24.56 22.83
N ASP A 52 19.61 -24.60 24.09
CA ASP A 52 19.93 -25.70 25.03
C ASP A 52 19.43 -27.05 24.52
N VAL A 53 18.23 -27.12 23.94
CA VAL A 53 17.67 -28.33 23.33
C VAL A 53 18.62 -28.93 22.28
N ALA A 54 19.11 -28.12 21.34
CA ALA A 54 20.00 -28.59 20.28
C ALA A 54 21.36 -29.04 20.83
N LEU A 55 21.90 -28.32 21.83
CA LEU A 55 23.18 -28.63 22.47
C LEU A 55 23.09 -29.90 23.34
N LEU A 56 22.03 -30.08 24.12
CA LEU A 56 21.82 -31.26 24.96
C LEU A 56 21.56 -32.52 24.13
N LEU A 57 20.71 -32.44 23.10
CA LEU A 57 20.48 -33.57 22.20
C LEU A 57 21.80 -34.02 21.58
N ARG A 58 22.59 -33.09 21.01
CA ARG A 58 23.93 -33.39 20.47
C ARG A 58 24.86 -33.99 21.53
N ALA A 59 24.88 -33.45 22.75
CA ALA A 59 25.72 -33.96 23.84
C ALA A 59 25.34 -35.39 24.27
N CYS A 60 24.06 -35.76 24.17
CA CYS A 60 23.53 -37.09 24.45
C CYS A 60 23.53 -38.05 23.24
N GLY A 61 24.03 -37.62 22.07
CA GLY A 61 24.08 -38.44 20.86
C GLY A 61 22.77 -38.51 20.05
N ALA A 62 21.81 -37.62 20.34
CA ALA A 62 20.55 -37.47 19.61
C ALA A 62 20.60 -36.29 18.62
N ASP A 63 19.73 -36.33 17.61
CA ASP A 63 19.62 -35.29 16.58
C ASP A 63 18.36 -34.44 16.77
N ALA A 64 18.53 -33.12 16.91
CA ALA A 64 17.43 -32.16 16.99
C ALA A 64 16.55 -32.13 15.72
N ALA A 65 17.15 -32.35 14.54
CA ALA A 65 16.37 -32.43 13.31
C ALA A 65 15.50 -33.70 13.25
N ARG A 66 15.91 -34.80 13.93
CA ARG A 66 15.09 -36.00 14.09
C ARG A 66 13.92 -35.77 15.05
N LEU A 67 14.17 -35.14 16.21
CA LEU A 67 13.10 -34.77 17.16
C LEU A 67 12.07 -33.84 16.49
N ARG A 68 12.53 -32.84 15.74
CA ARG A 68 11.67 -31.95 14.94
C ARG A 68 10.80 -32.73 13.95
N ARG A 69 11.40 -33.61 13.12
CA ARG A 69 10.64 -34.44 12.16
C ARG A 69 9.58 -35.30 12.84
N GLN A 70 9.85 -35.80 14.05
CA GLN A 70 8.86 -36.55 14.83
C GLN A 70 7.74 -35.68 15.37
N ALA A 71 8.05 -34.47 15.86
CA ALA A 71 7.05 -33.49 16.27
C ALA A 71 6.18 -33.02 15.09
N ASP A 72 6.77 -32.65 13.95
CA ASP A 72 6.03 -32.27 12.73
C ASP A 72 5.17 -33.43 12.21
N ALA A 73 5.68 -34.68 12.18
CA ALA A 73 4.87 -35.84 11.77
C ALA A 73 3.71 -36.15 12.75
N ALA A 74 3.91 -35.94 14.06
CA ALA A 74 2.86 -36.08 15.06
C ALA A 74 1.81 -34.95 14.95
N LEU A 75 2.20 -33.76 14.49
CA LEU A 75 1.29 -32.64 14.18
C LEU A 75 0.50 -32.91 12.91
N ASP A 76 1.14 -33.36 11.84
CA ASP A 76 0.49 -33.61 10.55
C ASP A 76 -0.48 -34.82 10.60
N ALA A 77 -0.37 -35.67 11.65
CA ALA A 77 -1.31 -36.73 11.96
C ALA A 77 -2.55 -36.28 12.76
N ARG A 78 -2.63 -35.01 13.20
CA ARG A 78 -3.80 -34.46 13.90
C ARG A 78 -4.89 -34.04 12.90
N PRO A 79 -6.17 -34.15 13.25
CA PRO A 79 -7.23 -33.59 12.42
C PRO A 79 -7.17 -32.06 12.43
N ALA A 80 -7.50 -31.44 11.28
CA ALA A 80 -7.77 -30.02 11.21
C ALA A 80 -9.12 -29.71 11.89
N GLY A 81 -9.13 -28.63 12.69
CA GLY A 81 -10.26 -28.16 13.46
C GLY A 81 -11.08 -27.06 12.78
N ASP A 82 -12.09 -26.56 13.50
CA ASP A 82 -13.16 -25.70 12.96
C ASP A 82 -12.73 -24.24 12.71
N GLY A 83 -11.45 -23.91 12.90
CA GLY A 83 -10.89 -22.58 12.64
C GLY A 83 -11.17 -21.54 13.74
N GLY A 84 -11.46 -22.00 14.96
CA GLY A 84 -11.57 -21.15 16.15
C GLY A 84 -10.22 -20.53 16.60
N ARG A 85 -10.25 -19.71 17.66
CA ARG A 85 -9.01 -19.29 18.34
C ARG A 85 -8.43 -20.49 19.10
N PRO A 86 -7.17 -20.90 18.85
CA PRO A 86 -6.64 -22.10 19.47
C PRO A 86 -6.43 -21.91 20.98
N ALA A 87 -6.84 -22.91 21.76
CA ALA A 87 -6.61 -22.95 23.21
C ALA A 87 -5.26 -23.64 23.53
N PHE A 88 -4.74 -23.52 24.74
CA PHE A 88 -3.58 -24.32 25.15
C PHE A 88 -4.02 -25.72 25.61
N ALA A 89 -3.34 -26.76 25.12
CA ALA A 89 -3.65 -28.14 25.50
C ALA A 89 -3.36 -28.37 27.00
N PRO A 90 -4.21 -29.12 27.74
CA PRO A 90 -3.93 -29.47 29.14
C PRO A 90 -2.62 -30.25 29.34
N SER A 91 -2.17 -30.99 28.31
CA SER A 91 -0.88 -31.68 28.29
C SER A 91 0.32 -30.73 28.26
N LEU A 92 0.20 -29.58 27.58
CA LEU A 92 1.21 -28.54 27.52
C LEU A 92 1.31 -27.78 28.86
N LEU A 93 0.17 -27.47 29.48
CA LEU A 93 0.14 -26.91 30.84
C LEU A 93 0.85 -27.82 31.84
N ALA A 94 0.57 -29.12 31.81
CA ALA A 94 1.24 -30.10 32.67
C ALA A 94 2.74 -30.25 32.35
N LEU A 95 3.16 -30.11 31.08
CA LEU A 95 4.57 -30.09 30.70
C LEU A 95 5.29 -28.87 31.28
N LEU A 96 4.70 -27.66 31.21
CA LEU A 96 5.32 -26.45 31.73
C LEU A 96 5.41 -26.48 33.28
N GLN A 97 4.45 -27.10 33.96
CA GLN A 97 4.52 -27.37 35.41
C GLN A 97 5.66 -28.35 35.75
N ASP A 98 5.75 -29.48 35.03
CA ASP A 98 6.86 -30.44 35.18
C ASP A 98 8.22 -29.77 34.88
N ALA A 99 8.29 -28.89 33.88
CA ALA A 99 9.50 -28.15 33.51
C ALA A 99 9.91 -27.12 34.56
N TRP A 100 8.97 -26.40 35.17
CA TRP A 100 9.25 -25.48 36.27
C TRP A 100 9.83 -26.19 37.50
N LEU A 101 9.29 -27.35 37.85
CA LEU A 101 9.80 -28.17 38.94
C LEU A 101 11.24 -28.64 38.66
N ILE A 102 11.56 -29.05 37.43
CA ILE A 102 12.91 -29.46 37.04
C ILE A 102 13.87 -28.26 37.02
N ALA A 103 13.46 -27.12 36.46
CA ALA A 103 14.27 -25.90 36.43
C ALA A 103 14.68 -25.46 37.84
N SER A 104 13.70 -25.33 38.74
CA SER A 104 13.90 -24.81 40.10
C SER A 104 14.57 -25.79 41.07
N LEU A 105 14.31 -27.10 40.97
CA LEU A 105 14.80 -28.09 41.94
C LEU A 105 16.04 -28.87 41.47
N GLU A 106 16.24 -29.05 40.17
CA GLU A 106 17.28 -29.95 39.63
C GLU A 106 18.33 -29.23 38.77
N LEU A 107 17.94 -28.18 38.03
CA LEU A 107 18.88 -27.37 37.24
C LEU A 107 19.39 -26.14 38.02
N GLY A 108 18.63 -25.69 39.03
CA GLY A 108 18.94 -24.48 39.80
C GLY A 108 18.70 -23.18 39.03
N ASP A 109 17.97 -23.22 37.90
CA ASP A 109 17.64 -22.05 37.10
C ASP A 109 16.46 -21.29 37.72
N THR A 110 16.54 -19.95 37.69
CA THR A 110 15.45 -19.05 38.10
C THR A 110 14.29 -18.97 37.09
N HIS A 111 14.46 -19.52 35.89
CA HIS A 111 13.51 -19.45 34.77
C HIS A 111 13.46 -20.79 33.99
N ILE A 112 12.34 -21.07 33.33
CA ILE A 112 12.17 -22.24 32.46
C ILE A 112 12.95 -22.03 31.14
N ARG A 113 14.14 -22.62 31.07
CA ARG A 113 14.95 -22.75 29.85
C ARG A 113 14.52 -23.96 29.02
N SER A 114 14.92 -24.02 27.75
CA SER A 114 14.52 -25.12 26.85
C SER A 114 15.06 -26.48 27.31
N ALA A 115 16.18 -26.50 28.05
CA ALA A 115 16.68 -27.66 28.77
C ALA A 115 15.66 -28.30 29.73
N ALA A 116 14.97 -27.48 30.53
CA ALA A 116 13.97 -27.94 31.49
C ALA A 116 12.72 -28.50 30.79
N VAL A 117 12.30 -27.85 29.69
CA VAL A 117 11.18 -28.33 28.86
C VAL A 117 11.51 -29.69 28.22
N LEU A 118 12.73 -29.89 27.72
CA LEU A 118 13.18 -31.17 27.17
C LEU A 118 13.26 -32.27 28.24
N ALA A 119 13.81 -31.96 29.42
CA ALA A 119 13.88 -32.89 30.54
C ALA A 119 12.48 -33.30 31.02
N ALA A 120 11.53 -32.36 31.06
CA ALA A 120 10.13 -32.64 31.35
C ALA A 120 9.48 -33.52 30.26
N ALA A 121 9.73 -33.24 28.98
CA ALA A 121 9.20 -34.03 27.87
C ALA A 121 9.69 -35.49 27.91
N VAL A 122 10.98 -35.71 28.14
CA VAL A 122 11.58 -37.05 28.33
C VAL A 122 11.00 -37.74 29.57
N ALA A 123 10.85 -37.03 30.69
CA ALA A 123 10.23 -37.58 31.90
C ALA A 123 8.74 -37.95 31.72
N ARG A 124 8.03 -37.32 30.77
CA ARG A 124 6.65 -37.66 30.41
C ARG A 124 6.59 -38.82 29.41
N ALA A 125 7.44 -38.84 28.39
CA ALA A 125 7.57 -39.94 27.44
C ALA A 125 7.90 -41.28 28.15
N ALA A 126 8.79 -41.24 29.16
CA ALA A 126 9.10 -42.41 29.99
C ALA A 126 7.90 -42.96 30.81
N ARG A 127 6.86 -42.14 31.04
CA ARG A 127 5.62 -42.52 31.75
C ARG A 127 4.48 -42.93 30.80
N GLN A 128 4.60 -42.62 29.51
CA GLN A 128 3.59 -42.87 28.48
C GLN A 128 4.29 -43.35 27.19
N PRO A 129 4.70 -44.64 27.13
CA PRO A 129 5.39 -45.17 25.95
C PRO A 129 4.48 -45.11 24.72
N SER A 130 4.93 -44.40 23.69
CA SER A 130 4.27 -44.36 22.39
C SER A 130 4.43 -45.73 21.68
N PRO A 131 3.41 -46.25 20.98
CA PRO A 131 3.48 -47.59 20.37
C PRO A 131 4.51 -47.73 19.23
N GLY A 132 5.16 -46.65 18.80
CA GLY A 132 6.30 -46.68 17.87
C GLY A 132 7.63 -46.61 18.61
N GLY A 133 8.40 -47.70 18.61
CA GLY A 133 9.69 -47.82 19.33
C GLY A 133 10.88 -47.07 18.74
N ASP A 134 10.66 -46.00 17.97
CA ASP A 134 11.69 -45.21 17.28
C ASP A 134 11.74 -43.73 17.73
N ASP A 135 11.08 -43.42 18.85
CA ASP A 135 10.94 -42.09 19.46
C ASP A 135 12.26 -41.58 20.09
N VAL A 136 12.71 -40.40 19.67
CA VAL A 136 13.93 -39.76 20.20
C VAL A 136 13.80 -39.49 21.71
N LEU A 137 12.63 -39.12 22.21
CA LEU A 137 12.44 -38.84 23.64
C LEU A 137 12.57 -40.10 24.51
N GLN A 138 12.22 -41.27 23.98
CA GLN A 138 12.37 -42.56 24.67
C GLN A 138 13.83 -43.06 24.68
N SER A 139 14.65 -42.66 23.70
CA SER A 139 16.09 -42.97 23.69
C SER A 139 16.90 -42.21 24.75
N LEU A 140 16.34 -41.15 25.33
CA LEU A 140 16.98 -40.26 26.28
C LEU A 140 16.58 -40.62 27.72
N ARG A 141 17.46 -40.30 28.67
CA ARG A 141 17.15 -40.35 30.11
C ARG A 141 17.21 -38.96 30.71
N LYS A 142 16.18 -38.59 31.47
CA LYS A 142 16.09 -37.30 32.19
C LYS A 142 17.37 -37.00 32.98
N ASP A 143 17.81 -37.96 33.81
CA ASP A 143 18.98 -37.81 34.67
C ASP A 143 20.27 -37.55 33.88
N ALA A 144 20.37 -38.11 32.66
CA ALA A 144 21.52 -37.86 31.78
C ALA A 144 21.48 -36.45 31.17
N LEU A 145 20.30 -35.92 30.84
CA LEU A 145 20.14 -34.54 30.38
C LEU A 145 20.48 -33.54 31.50
N VAL A 146 19.95 -33.76 32.71
CA VAL A 146 20.25 -32.96 33.90
C VAL A 146 21.75 -32.98 34.21
N ALA A 147 22.38 -34.16 34.22
CA ALA A 147 23.83 -34.29 34.44
C ALA A 147 24.68 -33.60 33.37
N ARG A 148 24.27 -33.62 32.09
CA ARG A 148 24.99 -32.91 31.01
C ARG A 148 24.77 -31.41 31.01
N PHE A 149 23.60 -30.94 31.45
CA PHE A 149 23.37 -29.52 31.72
C PHE A 149 24.29 -29.03 32.84
N ALA A 150 24.30 -29.74 33.98
CA ALA A 150 25.17 -29.45 35.13
C ALA A 150 26.67 -29.54 34.78
N SER A 151 27.08 -30.41 33.85
CA SER A 151 28.45 -30.47 33.33
C SER A 151 28.80 -29.36 32.32
N GLY A 152 27.97 -28.33 32.18
CA GLY A 152 28.23 -27.15 31.36
C GLY A 152 28.03 -27.32 29.86
N ALA A 153 27.32 -28.36 29.38
CA ALA A 153 27.08 -28.55 27.94
C ALA A 153 26.35 -27.36 27.28
N CYS A 154 25.53 -26.64 28.05
CA CYS A 154 24.78 -25.46 27.61
C CYS A 154 25.50 -24.12 27.85
N ALA A 155 26.76 -24.11 28.31
CA ALA A 155 27.48 -22.86 28.66
C ALA A 155 27.73 -21.92 27.46
N ARG A 156 27.61 -22.42 26.22
CA ARG A 156 27.69 -21.63 24.97
C ARG A 156 26.33 -21.29 24.36
N SER A 157 25.24 -21.65 25.04
CA SER A 157 23.89 -21.42 24.56
C SER A 157 23.54 -19.94 24.51
N ILE A 158 22.72 -19.54 23.53
CA ILE A 158 22.09 -18.22 23.51
C ILE A 158 21.22 -17.98 24.75
N GLU A 159 20.61 -19.02 25.31
CA GLU A 159 19.78 -18.95 26.52
C GLU A 159 20.63 -18.63 27.76
N SER A 160 21.90 -19.07 27.77
CA SER A 160 22.84 -18.80 28.88
C SER A 160 23.27 -17.33 28.95
N ARG A 161 23.14 -16.57 27.85
CA ARG A 161 23.39 -15.12 27.84
C ARG A 161 22.18 -14.30 28.29
N ALA A 162 20.97 -14.87 28.21
CA ALA A 162 19.74 -14.20 28.61
C ALA A 162 19.52 -14.23 30.13
N SER A 163 19.79 -15.35 30.81
CA SER A 163 19.63 -15.44 32.28
C SER A 163 20.63 -14.56 33.05
N GLY A 164 21.86 -14.40 32.54
CA GLY A 164 22.91 -13.62 33.22
C GLY A 164 22.65 -12.13 33.40
N ALA A 165 21.56 -11.60 32.83
CA ALA A 165 21.11 -10.21 33.04
C ALA A 165 20.05 -10.08 34.16
N LEU A 166 19.58 -11.19 34.74
CA LEU A 166 18.47 -11.23 35.70
C LEU A 166 18.83 -11.86 37.06
N ASP A 167 19.96 -12.57 37.17
CA ASP A 167 20.41 -13.18 38.43
C ASP A 167 21.07 -12.15 39.38
N ALA A 168 20.23 -11.36 40.05
CA ALA A 168 20.55 -10.69 41.31
C ALA A 168 19.47 -11.02 42.34
N ALA A 169 19.56 -12.20 42.96
CA ALA A 169 18.66 -12.61 44.02
C ALA A 169 18.82 -11.72 45.28
N PRO A 170 17.73 -11.36 45.97
CA PRO A 170 17.77 -10.43 47.11
C PRO A 170 18.30 -11.13 48.38
N GLY A 171 19.60 -11.00 48.63
CA GLY A 171 20.19 -11.29 49.94
C GLY A 171 20.05 -10.09 50.89
N GLU A 172 19.76 -10.36 52.16
CA GLU A 172 19.54 -9.34 53.20
C GLU A 172 20.81 -8.52 53.51
N ALA A 173 21.04 -7.43 52.77
CA ALA A 173 22.03 -6.42 53.13
C ALA A 173 21.68 -5.04 52.55
N SER A 174 21.25 -4.13 53.43
CA SER A 174 21.20 -2.67 53.25
C SER A 174 20.34 -2.11 52.10
N ASP A 175 19.35 -1.31 52.48
CA ASP A 175 18.87 -0.19 51.66
C ASP A 175 20.03 0.58 51.01
N THR A 176 19.78 1.14 49.81
CA THR A 176 20.64 2.01 48.95
C THR A 176 21.20 1.41 47.65
N ARG A 177 20.35 0.87 46.74
CA ARG A 177 20.69 0.80 45.30
C ARG A 177 19.57 0.65 44.24
N ASP A 178 18.29 0.87 44.57
CA ASP A 178 17.24 1.03 43.53
C ASP A 178 17.33 2.46 42.93
N ALA A 179 18.28 2.65 42.00
CA ALA A 179 18.72 3.96 41.51
C ALA A 179 18.55 4.15 39.99
N SER A 180 17.63 3.42 39.36
CA SER A 180 17.08 3.80 38.05
C SER A 180 15.67 4.34 38.26
N SER A 181 15.45 5.61 37.93
CA SER A 181 14.19 6.29 38.23
C SER A 181 13.01 5.71 37.43
N ALA A 182 11.77 5.96 37.87
CA ALA A 182 10.58 5.46 37.17
C ALA A 182 10.44 6.12 35.79
N ILE A 183 10.86 7.39 35.64
CA ILE A 183 10.96 8.06 34.34
C ILE A 183 11.92 7.28 33.43
N ALA A 184 13.11 6.90 33.90
CA ALA A 184 14.09 6.19 33.09
C ALA A 184 13.68 4.76 32.65
N ARG A 185 12.69 4.13 33.31
CA ARG A 185 12.16 2.81 32.95
C ARG A 185 10.92 2.86 32.04
N TYR A 186 10.13 3.93 32.10
CA TYR A 186 8.79 4.00 31.48
C TYR A 186 8.57 5.22 30.56
N CYS A 187 9.60 6.05 30.36
CA CYS A 187 9.51 7.23 29.50
C CYS A 187 10.73 7.39 28.59
N GLU A 188 10.50 7.89 27.37
CA GLU A 188 11.54 8.32 26.42
C GLU A 188 11.73 9.85 26.54
N ASP A 189 12.97 10.33 26.66
CA ASP A 189 13.28 11.77 26.69
C ASP A 189 13.53 12.30 25.26
N PHE A 190 12.49 12.87 24.65
CA PHE A 190 12.59 13.50 23.32
C PHE A 190 13.54 14.70 23.31
N THR A 191 13.65 15.45 24.41
CA THR A 191 14.59 16.58 24.51
C THR A 191 16.05 16.15 24.58
N ALA A 192 16.35 15.00 25.18
CA ALA A 192 17.67 14.38 25.12
C ALA A 192 17.97 13.84 23.71
N LYS A 193 16.99 13.16 23.09
CA LYS A 193 17.07 12.64 21.71
C LYS A 193 17.30 13.76 20.69
N ALA A 194 16.60 14.90 20.84
CA ALA A 194 16.81 16.13 20.06
C ALA A 194 18.26 16.64 20.16
N ARG A 195 18.77 16.82 21.39
CA ARG A 195 20.16 17.27 21.63
C ARG A 195 21.22 16.32 21.10
N ALA A 196 20.90 15.03 20.99
CA ALA A 196 21.75 14.00 20.39
C ALA A 196 21.64 13.91 18.85
N GLY A 197 20.79 14.72 18.20
CA GLY A 197 20.52 14.67 16.76
C GLY A 197 19.66 13.49 16.29
N GLY A 198 19.15 12.67 17.23
CA GLY A 198 18.39 11.45 16.97
C GLY A 198 16.91 11.65 16.61
N ILE A 199 16.48 12.89 16.36
CA ILE A 199 15.15 13.25 15.86
C ILE A 199 15.28 13.72 14.42
N ASP A 200 14.31 13.38 13.56
CA ASP A 200 14.24 13.86 12.19
C ASP A 200 13.77 15.33 12.14
N PRO A 201 14.30 16.17 11.23
CA PRO A 201 13.84 17.54 11.07
C PRO A 201 12.37 17.59 10.61
N VAL A 202 11.57 18.43 11.27
CA VAL A 202 10.11 18.48 11.11
C VAL A 202 9.71 19.70 10.28
N PHE A 203 9.05 19.47 9.15
CA PHE A 203 8.68 20.51 8.18
C PHE A 203 7.17 20.67 8.06
N GLY A 204 6.72 21.88 7.68
CA GLY A 204 5.31 22.14 7.34
C GLY A 204 4.32 22.10 8.50
N ARG A 205 4.80 22.08 9.76
CA ARG A 205 3.98 22.00 10.98
C ARG A 205 4.21 23.14 11.99
N ASP A 206 4.81 24.24 11.56
CA ASP A 206 5.16 25.37 12.42
C ASP A 206 3.96 26.04 13.10
N ALA A 207 2.79 26.06 12.45
CA ALA A 207 1.59 26.69 12.99
C ALA A 207 1.05 25.87 14.18
N GLU A 208 1.03 24.55 14.05
CA GLU A 208 0.55 23.61 15.06
C GLU A 208 1.54 23.50 16.22
N ILE A 209 2.85 23.51 15.96
CA ILE A 209 3.89 23.60 17.02
C ILE A 209 3.75 24.92 17.79
N ARG A 210 3.59 26.07 17.10
CA ARG A 210 3.31 27.36 17.76
C ARG A 210 2.03 27.32 18.59
N GLN A 211 0.95 26.75 18.07
CA GLN A 211 -0.30 26.59 18.81
C GLN A 211 -0.12 25.72 20.08
N ILE A 212 0.70 24.67 20.02
CA ILE A 212 1.03 23.83 21.19
C ILE A 212 1.83 24.61 22.23
N VAL A 213 2.85 25.37 21.80
CA VAL A 213 3.62 26.28 22.68
C VAL A 213 2.70 27.30 23.36
N ASP A 214 1.82 27.94 22.59
CA ASP A 214 0.83 28.91 23.08
C ASP A 214 -0.19 28.30 24.04
N ILE A 215 -0.51 27.01 23.91
CA ILE A 215 -1.37 26.28 24.85
C ILE A 215 -0.60 25.97 26.14
N LEU A 216 0.60 25.38 26.03
CA LEU A 216 1.43 25.01 27.17
C LEU A 216 1.83 26.21 28.05
N ALA A 217 1.93 27.41 27.47
CA ALA A 217 2.21 28.66 28.19
C ALA A 217 1.00 29.23 28.97
N ARG A 218 -0.23 28.72 28.77
CA ARG A 218 -1.44 29.25 29.44
C ARG A 218 -1.49 28.90 30.92
N ARG A 219 -2.18 29.75 31.70
CA ARG A 219 -2.49 29.49 33.13
C ARG A 219 -3.67 28.51 33.34
N ARG A 220 -4.53 28.33 32.34
CA ARG A 220 -5.70 27.42 32.36
C ARG A 220 -5.91 26.85 30.96
N LYS A 221 -6.43 25.62 30.85
CA LYS A 221 -6.51 24.85 29.59
C LYS A 221 -5.15 24.78 28.88
N ASN A 222 -4.14 24.33 29.63
CA ASN A 222 -2.73 24.35 29.24
C ASN A 222 -2.20 22.98 28.78
N ASN A 223 -3.11 22.05 28.49
CA ASN A 223 -2.79 20.71 28.00
C ASN A 223 -3.34 20.60 26.57
N PRO A 224 -2.49 20.58 25.52
CA PRO A 224 -2.97 20.40 24.16
C PRO A 224 -3.33 18.93 23.91
N VAL A 225 -4.33 18.69 23.05
CA VAL A 225 -4.61 17.37 22.46
C VAL A 225 -4.43 17.48 20.96
N CYS A 226 -3.45 16.77 20.41
CA CYS A 226 -3.24 16.58 18.99
C CYS A 226 -4.31 15.62 18.46
N VAL A 227 -5.32 16.16 17.77
CA VAL A 227 -6.45 15.38 17.23
C VAL A 227 -6.38 15.36 15.71
N GLY A 228 -6.26 14.17 15.13
CA GLY A 228 -6.21 13.96 13.68
C GLY A 228 -6.25 12.48 13.34
N GLU A 229 -6.24 12.13 12.06
CA GLU A 229 -6.22 10.73 11.62
C GLU A 229 -4.84 10.07 11.88
N PRO A 230 -4.72 8.73 11.90
CA PRO A 230 -3.44 8.05 11.91
C PRO A 230 -2.57 8.47 10.70
N GLY A 231 -1.25 8.57 10.88
CA GLY A 231 -0.30 8.91 9.82
C GLY A 231 -0.13 10.41 9.51
N VAL A 232 -0.91 11.33 10.10
CA VAL A 232 -0.78 12.79 9.82
C VAL A 232 0.46 13.46 10.44
N GLY A 233 1.24 12.74 11.25
CA GLY A 233 2.46 13.25 11.91
C GLY A 233 2.26 13.81 13.33
N LYS A 234 1.36 13.22 14.15
CA LYS A 234 1.09 13.68 15.53
C LYS A 234 2.34 13.66 16.41
N THR A 235 3.09 12.56 16.37
CA THR A 235 4.34 12.34 17.12
C THR A 235 5.45 13.25 16.58
N ALA A 236 5.54 13.42 15.26
CA ALA A 236 6.49 14.34 14.63
C ALA A 236 6.33 15.80 15.12
N ILE A 237 5.11 16.25 15.43
CA ILE A 237 4.89 17.60 16.00
C ILE A 237 5.45 17.71 17.43
N VAL A 238 5.40 16.63 18.20
CA VAL A 238 5.97 16.55 19.57
C VAL A 238 7.50 16.49 19.51
N GLU A 239 8.04 15.75 18.55
CA GLU A 239 9.47 15.73 18.25
C GLU A 239 9.99 17.10 17.75
N GLY A 240 9.21 17.79 16.91
CA GLY A 240 9.50 19.17 16.47
C GLY A 240 9.45 20.19 17.61
N LEU A 241 8.56 20.00 18.59
CA LEU A 241 8.59 20.77 19.84
C LEU A 241 9.87 20.48 20.65
N ALA A 242 10.32 19.22 20.70
CA ALA A 242 11.56 18.85 21.40
C ALA A 242 12.80 19.52 20.77
N LEU A 243 12.87 19.59 19.44
CA LEU A 243 13.90 20.34 18.72
C LEU A 243 13.92 21.81 19.13
N ARG A 244 12.77 22.51 19.07
CA ARG A 244 12.68 23.94 19.49
C ARG A 244 13.04 24.16 20.96
N ILE A 245 12.68 23.23 21.86
CA ILE A 245 13.09 23.29 23.27
C ILE A 245 14.60 23.08 23.43
N ALA A 246 15.22 22.21 22.62
CA ALA A 246 16.66 21.97 22.63
C ALA A 246 17.46 23.15 22.07
N GLU A 247 16.97 23.80 21.02
CA GLU A 247 17.54 25.00 20.39
C GLU A 247 17.30 26.28 21.21
N GLY A 248 16.27 26.29 22.06
CA GLY A 248 15.90 27.43 22.90
C GLY A 248 14.88 28.38 22.26
N ASP A 249 14.36 28.05 21.07
CA ASP A 249 13.28 28.72 20.33
C ASP A 249 11.89 28.46 20.95
N VAL A 250 11.79 28.74 22.25
CA VAL A 250 10.54 28.66 23.02
C VAL A 250 10.47 29.80 24.06
N PRO A 251 9.26 30.22 24.48
CA PRO A 251 9.08 31.20 25.54
C PRO A 251 9.80 30.81 26.83
N ALA A 252 10.19 31.79 27.64
CA ALA A 252 10.94 31.60 28.88
C ALA A 252 10.27 30.63 29.89
N THR A 253 8.95 30.44 29.81
CA THR A 253 8.16 29.48 30.62
C THR A 253 8.32 28.00 30.23
N LEU A 254 8.96 27.72 29.09
CA LEU A 254 9.23 26.40 28.53
C LEU A 254 10.72 26.19 28.19
N ARG A 255 11.55 27.24 28.24
CA ARG A 255 12.99 27.14 28.02
C ARG A 255 13.63 26.25 29.09
N GLY A 256 14.39 25.25 28.67
CA GLY A 256 14.98 24.25 29.58
C GLY A 256 13.97 23.22 30.13
N ALA A 257 12.77 23.14 29.57
CA ALA A 257 11.85 22.04 29.87
C ALA A 257 12.36 20.69 29.36
N THR A 258 11.86 19.61 29.96
CA THR A 258 12.09 18.23 29.50
C THR A 258 10.79 17.68 28.91
N LEU A 259 10.84 17.11 27.71
CA LEU A 259 9.69 16.48 27.04
C LEU A 259 9.82 14.96 27.10
N LEU A 260 8.93 14.32 27.86
CA LEU A 260 8.96 12.88 28.12
C LEU A 260 7.78 12.18 27.42
N GLY A 261 8.04 11.23 26.52
CA GLY A 261 7.02 10.31 25.99
C GLY A 261 6.73 9.19 26.97
N LEU A 262 5.45 8.91 27.25
CA LEU A 262 5.04 7.79 28.08
C LEU A 262 4.90 6.51 27.26
N ASP A 263 5.71 5.49 27.56
CA ASP A 263 5.57 4.19 26.91
C ASP A 263 4.50 3.34 27.62
N LEU A 264 3.32 3.28 27.02
CA LEU A 264 2.20 2.46 27.51
C LEU A 264 2.49 0.96 27.41
N GLY A 265 3.24 0.53 26.40
CA GLY A 265 3.63 -0.87 26.20
C GLY A 265 4.50 -1.34 27.36
N MET A 266 5.54 -0.58 27.71
CA MET A 266 6.42 -0.88 28.86
C MET A 266 5.71 -0.77 30.20
N LEU A 267 4.73 0.14 30.36
CA LEU A 267 3.91 0.21 31.58
C LEU A 267 3.00 -1.00 31.74
N GLN A 268 2.43 -1.52 30.65
CA GLN A 268 1.54 -2.68 30.63
C GLN A 268 2.32 -4.02 30.63
N ALA A 269 3.52 -4.05 30.08
CA ALA A 269 4.39 -5.23 30.03
C ALA A 269 4.66 -5.77 31.44
N GLY A 270 4.25 -7.02 31.69
CA GLY A 270 4.38 -7.65 33.00
C GLY A 270 3.53 -7.01 34.11
N ALA A 271 2.62 -6.07 33.82
CA ALA A 271 1.65 -5.59 34.80
C ALA A 271 0.50 -6.60 34.89
N SER A 272 0.65 -7.63 35.71
CA SER A 272 -0.25 -8.79 35.68
C SER A 272 -1.62 -8.49 36.30
N VAL A 273 -1.73 -7.44 37.10
CA VAL A 273 -2.92 -6.98 37.83
C VAL A 273 -3.13 -5.47 37.64
N LYS A 274 -4.39 -5.03 37.44
CA LYS A 274 -4.78 -3.61 37.21
C LYS A 274 -4.14 -2.62 38.21
N GLY A 275 -4.07 -3.00 39.50
CA GLY A 275 -3.49 -2.17 40.54
C GLY A 275 -1.98 -1.90 40.40
N GLU A 276 -1.24 -2.79 39.73
CA GLU A 276 0.20 -2.63 39.53
C GLU A 276 0.50 -1.58 38.45
N PHE A 277 -0.20 -1.63 37.32
CA PHE A 277 -0.17 -0.59 36.29
C PHE A 277 -0.49 0.79 36.89
N GLU A 278 -1.54 0.88 37.71
CA GLU A 278 -1.92 2.11 38.41
C GLU A 278 -0.83 2.58 39.40
N GLN A 279 -0.11 1.67 40.07
CA GLN A 279 1.02 2.03 40.93
C GLN A 279 2.24 2.51 40.13
N ARG A 280 2.58 1.86 39.02
CA ARG A 280 3.66 2.30 38.11
C ARG A 280 3.40 3.71 37.60
N LEU A 281 2.18 3.98 37.11
CA LEU A 281 1.78 5.32 36.65
C LEU A 281 1.77 6.36 37.79
N LYS A 282 1.33 6.00 39.00
CA LYS A 282 1.44 6.88 40.19
C LYS A 282 2.88 7.25 40.52
N ARG A 283 3.84 6.32 40.40
CA ARG A 283 5.27 6.60 40.63
C ARG A 283 5.81 7.60 39.60
N VAL A 284 5.52 7.40 38.31
CA VAL A 284 5.92 8.35 37.25
C VAL A 284 5.35 9.75 37.51
N ILE A 285 4.06 9.88 37.82
CA ILE A 285 3.44 11.18 38.14
C ILE A 285 4.06 11.83 39.39
N ALA A 286 4.38 11.05 40.43
CA ALA A 286 5.01 11.55 41.64
C ALA A 286 6.44 12.06 41.40
N GLU A 287 7.21 11.36 40.57
CA GLU A 287 8.57 11.74 40.17
C GLU A 287 8.57 13.01 39.32
N ILE A 288 7.67 13.11 38.33
CA ILE A 288 7.44 14.32 37.53
C ILE A 288 7.11 15.52 38.43
N ARG A 289 6.26 15.34 39.45
CA ARG A 289 5.90 16.38 40.42
C ARG A 289 7.07 16.80 41.33
N ALA A 290 8.04 15.92 41.56
CA ALA A 290 9.22 16.18 42.37
C ALA A 290 10.38 16.82 41.56
N SER A 291 10.27 16.88 40.24
CA SER A 291 11.31 17.46 39.38
C SER A 291 11.47 18.98 39.61
N GLN A 292 12.72 19.44 39.61
CA GLN A 292 13.05 20.87 39.70
C GLN A 292 12.96 21.57 38.33
N THR A 293 13.08 20.81 37.23
CA THR A 293 12.89 21.32 35.86
C THR A 293 11.43 21.15 35.43
N PRO A 294 10.87 22.07 34.62
CA PRO A 294 9.51 21.92 34.12
C PRO A 294 9.42 20.74 33.14
N VAL A 295 8.68 19.70 33.52
CA VAL A 295 8.47 18.51 32.69
C VAL A 295 7.14 18.60 31.94
N VAL A 296 7.14 18.21 30.67
CA VAL A 296 5.94 18.03 29.85
C VAL A 296 5.83 16.55 29.49
N LEU A 297 4.70 15.94 29.80
CA LEU A 297 4.43 14.53 29.51
C LEU A 297 3.67 14.40 28.19
N PHE A 298 4.23 13.71 27.20
CA PHE A 298 3.52 13.26 26.02
C PHE A 298 2.89 11.89 26.25
N ILE A 299 1.62 11.74 25.85
CA ILE A 299 0.87 10.48 25.87
C ILE A 299 0.32 10.25 24.46
N ASP A 300 0.90 9.30 23.74
CA ASP A 300 0.30 8.83 22.49
C ASP A 300 -0.91 7.92 22.77
N GLU A 301 -1.81 7.82 21.81
CA GLU A 301 -3.08 7.08 21.91
C GLU A 301 -3.81 7.27 23.24
N ALA A 302 -3.89 8.51 23.74
CA ALA A 302 -4.33 8.82 25.11
C ALA A 302 -5.75 8.34 25.44
N HIS A 303 -6.58 8.04 24.44
CA HIS A 303 -7.86 7.37 24.60
C HIS A 303 -7.75 5.98 25.24
N THR A 304 -6.64 5.27 25.11
CA THR A 304 -6.41 3.95 25.74
C THR A 304 -6.46 4.04 27.28
N LEU A 305 -5.97 5.16 27.84
CA LEU A 305 -5.98 5.45 29.29
C LEU A 305 -7.33 5.95 29.81
N ILE A 306 -8.22 6.40 28.92
CA ILE A 306 -9.45 7.14 29.27
C ILE A 306 -10.72 6.39 28.87
N GLY A 307 -10.69 5.71 27.72
CA GLY A 307 -11.83 5.03 27.08
C GLY A 307 -12.00 3.56 27.44
N ALA A 308 -11.10 3.02 28.26
CA ALA A 308 -11.10 1.66 28.80
C ALA A 308 -12.27 1.35 29.78
N GLY A 309 -13.23 2.24 29.97
CA GLY A 309 -14.39 2.03 30.86
C GLY A 309 -15.53 1.17 30.29
N GLY A 310 -15.45 0.70 29.03
CA GLY A 310 -16.57 0.05 28.33
C GLY A 310 -16.77 -1.45 28.56
N ALA A 311 -15.76 -2.15 29.09
CA ALA A 311 -15.83 -3.58 29.35
C ALA A 311 -15.20 -3.90 30.72
N ALA A 312 -15.75 -4.91 31.41
CA ALA A 312 -15.26 -5.35 32.72
C ALA A 312 -13.86 -5.99 32.60
N GLY A 313 -12.81 -5.17 32.66
CA GLY A 313 -11.42 -5.64 32.61
C GLY A 313 -10.37 -4.56 32.33
N ALA A 314 -10.72 -3.45 31.67
CA ALA A 314 -9.72 -2.45 31.29
C ALA A 314 -9.53 -1.33 32.35
N SER A 315 -8.40 -0.61 32.28
CA SER A 315 -7.89 0.28 33.34
C SER A 315 -8.49 1.69 33.28
N ASP A 316 -8.94 2.23 34.41
CA ASP A 316 -9.48 3.60 34.48
C ASP A 316 -8.40 4.56 34.99
N ALA A 317 -7.38 4.76 34.14
CA ALA A 317 -6.23 5.60 34.45
C ALA A 317 -6.60 7.10 34.48
N ALA A 318 -7.69 7.48 33.82
CA ALA A 318 -8.21 8.85 33.82
C ALA A 318 -8.42 9.41 35.24
N ASN A 319 -8.88 8.58 36.19
CA ASN A 319 -9.08 9.01 37.58
C ASN A 319 -7.78 9.34 38.33
N LEU A 320 -6.63 8.85 37.85
CA LEU A 320 -5.30 9.19 38.40
C LEU A 320 -4.75 10.49 37.80
N LEU A 321 -5.06 10.75 36.52
CA LEU A 321 -4.62 11.96 35.81
C LEU A 321 -5.48 13.18 36.17
N LYS A 322 -6.81 13.01 36.32
CA LYS A 322 -7.77 14.09 36.62
C LYS A 322 -7.33 15.01 37.76
N PRO A 323 -6.87 14.54 38.95
CA PRO A 323 -6.46 15.43 40.04
C PRO A 323 -5.19 16.23 39.74
N ALA A 324 -4.19 15.62 39.09
CA ALA A 324 -2.92 16.27 38.75
C ALA A 324 -3.12 17.36 37.66
N LEU A 325 -3.88 17.02 36.61
CA LEU A 325 -4.31 17.96 35.57
C LEU A 325 -5.19 19.07 36.14
N ALA A 326 -6.03 18.78 37.15
CA ALA A 326 -6.93 19.77 37.73
C ALA A 326 -6.23 20.82 38.58
N ARG A 327 -5.13 20.46 39.24
CA ARG A 327 -4.27 21.38 40.01
C ARG A 327 -3.22 22.10 39.15
N GLY A 328 -3.01 21.68 37.90
CA GLY A 328 -1.99 22.24 37.01
C GLY A 328 -0.57 21.80 37.36
N GLU A 329 -0.42 20.75 38.19
CA GLU A 329 0.88 20.18 38.60
C GLU A 329 1.50 19.31 37.52
N LEU A 330 0.69 18.84 36.56
CA LEU A 330 1.11 18.05 35.42
C LEU A 330 0.75 18.80 34.13
N ARG A 331 1.74 19.03 33.26
CA ARG A 331 1.54 19.50 31.88
C ARG A 331 1.57 18.29 30.96
N THR A 332 0.55 18.13 30.12
CA THR A 332 0.40 16.97 29.26
C THR A 332 0.06 17.36 27.83
N ILE A 333 0.77 16.78 26.86
CA ILE A 333 0.38 16.72 25.45
C ILE A 333 -0.22 15.33 25.23
N ALA A 334 -1.42 15.26 24.66
CA ALA A 334 -2.06 13.99 24.33
C ALA A 334 -2.25 13.86 22.81
N ALA A 335 -2.15 12.65 22.24
CA ALA A 335 -2.53 12.38 20.85
C ALA A 335 -3.66 11.34 20.78
N THR A 336 -4.60 11.53 19.85
CA THR A 336 -5.79 10.66 19.67
C THR A 336 -6.44 10.92 18.30
N THR A 337 -7.38 10.09 17.84
CA THR A 337 -8.22 10.37 16.65
C THR A 337 -9.42 11.25 16.98
N TRP A 338 -10.03 11.85 15.95
CA TRP A 338 -11.21 12.70 16.13
C TRP A 338 -12.40 11.94 16.74
N SER A 339 -12.62 10.71 16.27
CA SER A 339 -13.67 9.81 16.75
C SER A 339 -13.48 9.43 18.22
N GLU A 340 -12.25 9.12 18.65
CA GLU A 340 -11.91 8.87 20.05
C GLU A 340 -12.07 10.12 20.93
N TYR A 341 -11.63 11.29 20.44
CA TYR A 341 -11.76 12.55 21.16
C TYR A 341 -13.24 12.84 21.47
N LYS A 342 -14.13 12.76 20.47
CA LYS A 342 -15.58 12.88 20.64
C LYS A 342 -16.14 11.83 21.61
N LYS A 343 -15.69 10.58 21.50
CA LYS A 343 -16.22 9.46 22.28
C LYS A 343 -15.82 9.50 23.76
N TYR A 344 -14.60 9.96 24.07
CA TYR A 344 -13.98 9.80 25.39
C TYR A 344 -13.55 11.10 26.08
N PHE A 345 -13.02 12.08 25.34
CA PHE A 345 -12.57 13.35 25.92
C PHE A 345 -13.71 14.37 26.05
N GLU A 346 -14.53 14.52 25.01
CA GLU A 346 -15.60 15.53 24.97
C GLU A 346 -16.75 15.19 25.93
N LYS A 347 -17.05 13.90 26.11
CA LYS A 347 -18.06 13.42 27.08
C LYS A 347 -17.65 13.59 28.54
N ASP A 348 -16.35 13.63 28.84
CA ASP A 348 -15.85 13.83 30.21
C ASP A 348 -15.66 15.32 30.51
N ALA A 349 -16.61 15.89 31.26
CA ALA A 349 -16.60 17.30 31.63
C ALA A 349 -15.38 17.74 32.46
N ALA A 350 -14.63 16.83 33.11
CA ALA A 350 -13.39 17.17 33.80
C ALA A 350 -12.21 17.30 32.81
N LEU A 351 -12.11 16.38 31.84
CA LEU A 351 -11.06 16.39 30.82
C LEU A 351 -11.26 17.52 29.80
N ALA A 352 -12.47 17.71 29.28
CA ALA A 352 -12.82 18.79 28.36
C ALA A 352 -12.58 20.22 28.92
N ARG A 353 -12.48 20.37 30.26
CA ARG A 353 -12.15 21.63 30.94
C ARG A 353 -10.66 21.85 31.17
N ARG A 354 -9.81 20.88 30.85
CA ARG A 354 -8.34 20.90 31.05
C ARG A 354 -7.54 20.76 29.78
N PHE A 355 -8.11 20.05 28.80
CA PHE A 355 -7.54 19.86 27.49
C PHE A 355 -8.06 20.90 26.48
N GLN A 356 -7.22 21.23 25.50
CA GLN A 356 -7.54 22.10 24.37
C GLN A 356 -7.21 21.34 23.07
N PRO A 357 -8.18 21.07 22.18
CA PRO A 357 -7.90 20.40 20.93
C PRO A 357 -7.06 21.29 20.00
N VAL A 358 -6.06 20.67 19.38
CA VAL A 358 -5.24 21.13 18.25
C VAL A 358 -5.58 20.17 17.11
N LYS A 359 -6.25 20.66 16.06
CA LYS A 359 -6.64 19.84 14.91
C LYS A 359 -5.46 19.68 13.98
N LEU A 360 -5.21 18.44 13.55
CA LEU A 360 -4.13 18.06 12.65
C LEU A 360 -4.73 17.45 11.39
N ASP A 361 -4.91 18.28 10.36
CA ASP A 361 -5.35 17.84 9.05
C ASP A 361 -4.16 17.21 8.29
N SER A 362 -4.46 16.31 7.34
CA SER A 362 -3.44 15.73 6.47
C SER A 362 -2.85 16.83 5.58
N PRO A 363 -1.51 16.92 5.41
CA PRO A 363 -0.90 17.95 4.60
C PRO A 363 -1.24 17.72 3.12
N ASP A 364 -1.25 18.80 2.35
CA ASP A 364 -1.43 18.72 0.90
C ASP A 364 -0.21 18.09 0.21
N VAL A 365 -0.32 17.85 -1.10
CA VAL A 365 0.75 17.24 -1.89
C VAL A 365 2.00 18.13 -1.88
N ALA A 366 1.86 19.46 -1.96
CA ALA A 366 2.99 20.39 -1.99
C ALA A 366 3.78 20.40 -0.67
N THR A 367 3.09 20.44 0.47
CA THR A 367 3.70 20.35 1.80
C THR A 367 4.30 18.96 2.02
N SER A 368 3.65 17.90 1.53
CA SER A 368 4.20 16.54 1.59
C SER A 368 5.51 16.42 0.81
N VAL A 369 5.62 17.03 -0.38
CA VAL A 369 6.89 17.10 -1.13
C VAL A 369 7.96 17.88 -0.36
N MET A 370 7.59 18.96 0.34
CA MET A 370 8.52 19.69 1.22
C MET A 370 9.06 18.79 2.35
N ILE A 371 8.18 18.03 3.01
CA ILE A 371 8.56 17.07 4.06
C ILE A 371 9.51 16.01 3.50
N LEU A 372 9.17 15.40 2.36
CA LEU A 372 10.02 14.40 1.70
C LEU A 372 11.39 14.95 1.26
N ARG A 373 11.45 16.21 0.80
CA ARG A 373 12.71 16.90 0.48
C ARG A 373 13.60 17.08 1.72
N GLY A 374 13.00 17.39 2.87
CA GLY A 374 13.70 17.52 4.14
C GLY A 374 14.22 16.20 4.72
N LEU A 375 13.48 15.10 4.51
CA LEU A 375 13.90 13.75 4.93
C LEU A 375 14.91 13.09 3.96
N LYS A 376 14.99 13.59 2.72
CA LYS A 376 15.77 13.02 1.60
C LYS A 376 17.17 12.54 2.00
N GLU A 377 17.95 13.38 2.67
CA GLU A 377 19.36 13.10 2.98
C GLU A 377 19.52 11.92 3.94
N ARG A 378 18.67 11.82 4.97
CA ARG A 378 18.69 10.69 5.91
C ARG A 378 18.36 9.36 5.24
N TYR A 379 17.33 9.33 4.38
CA TYR A 379 16.99 8.11 3.62
C TYR A 379 18.07 7.76 2.58
N GLN A 380 18.68 8.75 1.93
CA GLN A 380 19.82 8.54 1.04
C GLN A 380 20.99 7.85 1.75
N ASP A 381 21.36 8.31 2.95
CA ASP A 381 22.49 7.78 3.69
C ASP A 381 22.20 6.42 4.32
N ALA A 382 21.01 6.21 4.88
CA ALA A 382 20.59 4.92 5.44
C ALA A 382 20.52 3.79 4.39
N HIS A 383 20.03 4.11 3.18
CA HIS A 383 19.93 3.13 2.09
C HIS A 383 21.18 3.07 1.21
N GLY A 384 22.01 4.11 1.18
CA GLY A 384 23.14 4.22 0.27
C GLY A 384 22.74 4.47 -1.19
N VAL A 385 21.54 5.01 -1.42
CA VAL A 385 20.98 5.27 -2.76
C VAL A 385 20.90 6.78 -3.04
N THR A 386 20.75 7.15 -4.31
CA THR A 386 20.43 8.54 -4.68
C THR A 386 18.95 8.70 -4.99
N ILE A 387 18.33 9.76 -4.47
CA ILE A 387 16.90 10.04 -4.67
C ILE A 387 16.78 11.28 -5.57
N ARG A 388 16.06 11.17 -6.68
CA ARG A 388 15.77 12.30 -7.57
C ARG A 388 14.62 13.14 -7.01
N ASP A 389 14.56 14.43 -7.36
CA ASP A 389 13.49 15.32 -6.86
C ASP A 389 12.12 14.99 -7.48
N ASP A 390 12.10 14.60 -8.75
CA ASP A 390 10.89 14.13 -9.43
C ASP A 390 10.32 12.83 -8.83
N ALA A 391 11.17 11.98 -8.25
CA ALA A 391 10.72 10.82 -7.48
C ALA A 391 10.01 11.21 -6.16
N LEU A 392 10.38 12.33 -5.53
CA LEU A 392 9.69 12.83 -4.33
C LEU A 392 8.30 13.37 -4.68
N VAL A 393 8.19 14.09 -5.80
CA VAL A 393 6.90 14.54 -6.36
C VAL A 393 6.02 13.34 -6.69
N ALA A 394 6.56 12.35 -7.42
CA ALA A 394 5.85 11.12 -7.74
C ALA A 394 5.42 10.34 -6.49
N ALA A 395 6.24 10.28 -5.44
CA ALA A 395 5.89 9.62 -4.18
C ALA A 395 4.69 10.28 -3.49
N ALA A 396 4.66 11.62 -3.44
CA ALA A 396 3.53 12.36 -2.90
C ALA A 396 2.26 12.21 -3.77
N GLU A 397 2.37 12.41 -5.08
CA GLU A 397 1.22 12.37 -6.01
C GLU A 397 0.61 10.96 -6.15
N LEU A 398 1.45 9.94 -6.38
CA LEU A 398 0.97 8.57 -6.59
C LEU A 398 0.42 7.98 -5.29
N SER A 399 1.02 8.26 -4.12
CA SER A 399 0.45 7.82 -2.85
C SER A 399 -0.84 8.56 -2.50
N ALA A 400 -0.95 9.87 -2.80
CA ALA A 400 -2.18 10.62 -2.64
C ALA A 400 -3.34 10.02 -3.44
N ARG A 401 -3.08 9.63 -4.70
CA ARG A 401 -4.09 9.16 -5.65
C ARG A 401 -4.45 7.68 -5.52
N TYR A 402 -3.47 6.79 -5.37
CA TYR A 402 -3.67 5.35 -5.50
C TYR A 402 -3.65 4.58 -4.16
N ILE A 403 -3.08 5.16 -3.10
CA ILE A 403 -3.03 4.53 -1.76
C ILE A 403 -4.14 5.17 -0.90
N THR A 404 -5.34 4.60 -1.00
CA THR A 404 -6.54 5.02 -0.24
C THR A 404 -6.57 4.39 1.14
N GLY A 405 -7.11 5.07 2.15
CA GLY A 405 -7.21 4.56 3.53
C GLY A 405 -5.97 4.81 4.42
N ARG A 406 -4.89 5.38 3.85
CA ARG A 406 -3.77 5.97 4.60
C ARG A 406 -3.65 7.47 4.32
N GLN A 407 -3.08 8.20 5.26
CA GLN A 407 -2.94 9.66 5.19
C GLN A 407 -1.54 10.08 4.75
N LEU A 408 -1.42 11.28 4.18
CA LEU A 408 -0.15 11.97 4.05
C LEU A 408 0.29 12.52 5.43
N PRO A 409 1.60 12.69 5.70
CA PRO A 409 2.72 12.35 4.83
C PRO A 409 3.15 10.88 4.90
N ASP A 410 2.72 10.14 5.93
CA ASP A 410 3.06 8.75 6.26
C ASP A 410 3.13 7.82 5.04
N LYS A 411 2.06 7.71 4.25
CA LYS A 411 2.03 6.82 3.08
C LYS A 411 3.04 7.17 1.97
N ALA A 412 3.48 8.43 1.90
CA ALA A 412 4.48 8.86 0.92
C ALA A 412 5.90 8.59 1.42
N ILE A 413 6.13 8.68 2.73
CA ILE A 413 7.39 8.32 3.40
C ILE A 413 7.62 6.81 3.27
N ASP A 414 6.64 5.97 3.62
CA ASP A 414 6.69 4.51 3.47
C ASP A 414 6.96 4.08 2.02
N LEU A 415 6.32 4.75 1.06
CA LEU A 415 6.48 4.49 -0.37
C LEU A 415 7.91 4.83 -0.83
N LEU A 416 8.45 5.96 -0.37
CA LEU A 416 9.82 6.36 -0.65
C LEU A 416 10.84 5.39 -0.01
N ASP A 417 10.65 5.01 1.25
CA ASP A 417 11.52 4.07 1.97
C ASP A 417 11.56 2.71 1.28
N THR A 418 10.38 2.18 0.93
CA THR A 418 10.25 0.91 0.20
C THR A 418 10.91 0.96 -1.18
N ALA A 419 10.81 2.09 -1.88
CA ALA A 419 11.51 2.29 -3.15
C ALA A 419 13.04 2.39 -2.97
N CYS A 420 13.52 3.05 -1.92
CA CYS A 420 14.95 3.11 -1.58
C CYS A 420 15.50 1.71 -1.27
N ALA A 421 14.83 0.96 -0.40
CA ALA A 421 15.18 -0.42 -0.07
C ALA A 421 15.16 -1.33 -1.32
N ARG A 422 14.15 -1.19 -2.18
CA ARG A 422 14.03 -1.93 -3.45
C ARG A 422 15.17 -1.62 -4.42
N VAL A 423 15.56 -0.36 -4.58
CA VAL A 423 16.70 0.03 -5.42
C VAL A 423 18.01 -0.53 -4.85
N LYS A 424 18.21 -0.45 -3.53
CA LYS A 424 19.35 -1.06 -2.81
C LYS A 424 19.47 -2.57 -3.06
N VAL A 425 18.35 -3.30 -2.95
CA VAL A 425 18.30 -4.76 -3.25
C VAL A 425 18.56 -5.03 -4.74
N ARG A 426 17.98 -4.25 -5.66
CA ARG A 426 18.20 -4.39 -7.11
C ARG A 426 19.65 -4.13 -7.55
N GLN A 427 20.44 -3.36 -6.80
CA GLN A 427 21.88 -3.16 -7.08
C GLN A 427 22.73 -4.39 -6.73
N GLN A 428 22.33 -5.16 -5.71
CA GLN A 428 23.07 -6.33 -5.22
C GLN A 428 22.60 -7.65 -5.84
N THR A 429 21.34 -7.70 -6.29
CA THR A 429 20.70 -8.90 -6.84
C THR A 429 20.94 -9.03 -8.35
N LYS A 430 20.87 -10.25 -8.89
CA LYS A 430 20.84 -10.49 -10.34
C LYS A 430 19.60 -9.82 -10.96
N PRO A 431 19.66 -9.28 -12.20
CA PRO A 431 18.48 -8.81 -12.91
C PRO A 431 17.51 -9.96 -13.21
N ALA A 432 16.19 -9.70 -13.16
CA ALA A 432 15.17 -10.72 -13.40
C ALA A 432 15.38 -11.47 -14.73
N ALA A 433 15.65 -10.75 -15.83
CA ALA A 433 15.93 -11.36 -17.14
C ALA A 433 17.14 -12.34 -17.15
N LEU A 434 18.13 -12.14 -16.27
CA LEU A 434 19.26 -13.06 -16.12
C LEU A 434 18.88 -14.27 -15.25
N GLU A 435 18.04 -14.07 -14.24
CA GLU A 435 17.54 -15.15 -13.39
C GLU A 435 16.55 -16.05 -14.16
N ASP A 436 15.61 -15.47 -14.90
CA ASP A 436 14.65 -16.18 -15.76
C ASP A 436 15.37 -17.02 -16.82
N ALA A 437 16.40 -16.46 -17.47
CA ALA A 437 17.24 -17.21 -18.40
C ALA A 437 17.99 -18.37 -17.70
N GLN A 438 18.51 -18.16 -16.48
CA GLN A 438 19.15 -19.23 -15.70
C GLN A 438 18.16 -20.33 -15.27
N ARG A 439 16.94 -19.97 -14.89
CA ARG A 439 15.86 -20.91 -14.54
C ARG A 439 15.42 -21.71 -15.77
N ALA A 440 15.27 -21.07 -16.93
CA ALA A 440 14.94 -21.73 -18.19
C ALA A 440 16.03 -22.73 -18.63
N ILE A 441 17.31 -22.33 -18.56
CA ILE A 441 18.45 -23.24 -18.79
C ILE A 441 18.36 -24.46 -17.87
N GLN A 442 18.20 -24.25 -16.55
CA GLN A 442 18.10 -25.35 -15.60
C GLN A 442 16.88 -26.27 -15.84
N ALA A 443 15.78 -25.75 -16.38
CA ALA A 443 14.61 -26.55 -16.73
C ALA A 443 14.88 -27.44 -17.96
N LEU A 444 15.41 -26.84 -19.03
CA LEU A 444 15.79 -27.55 -20.25
C LEU A 444 16.93 -28.57 -20.01
N GLU A 445 17.89 -28.28 -19.13
CA GLU A 445 18.93 -29.24 -18.72
C GLU A 445 18.34 -30.46 -18.00
N ARG A 446 17.29 -30.27 -17.19
CA ARG A 446 16.55 -31.35 -16.52
C ARG A 446 15.74 -32.18 -17.52
N GLU A 447 15.02 -31.53 -18.44
CA GLU A 447 14.28 -32.20 -19.54
C GLU A 447 15.24 -33.04 -20.40
N ARG A 448 16.35 -32.44 -20.84
CA ARG A 448 17.39 -33.11 -21.64
C ARG A 448 18.03 -34.30 -20.92
N ARG A 449 18.29 -34.18 -19.61
CA ARG A 449 18.81 -35.30 -18.81
C ARG A 449 17.79 -36.43 -18.77
N ALA A 450 16.54 -36.15 -18.38
CA ALA A 450 15.49 -37.17 -18.28
C ALA A 450 15.27 -37.91 -19.63
N LEU A 451 15.23 -37.16 -20.75
CA LEU A 451 15.11 -37.76 -22.08
C LEU A 451 16.33 -38.60 -22.46
N ARG A 452 17.55 -38.15 -22.17
CA ARG A 452 18.77 -38.94 -22.46
C ARG A 452 18.90 -40.17 -21.59
N ASP A 453 18.47 -40.11 -20.32
CA ASP A 453 18.46 -41.25 -19.41
C ASP A 453 17.43 -42.31 -19.92
N GLU A 454 16.21 -41.90 -20.32
CA GLU A 454 15.19 -42.78 -20.92
C GLU A 454 15.66 -43.41 -22.26
N LEU A 455 16.34 -42.64 -23.11
CA LEU A 455 16.89 -43.13 -24.38
C LEU A 455 18.05 -44.12 -24.15
N ALA A 456 18.88 -43.88 -23.13
CA ALA A 456 19.96 -44.78 -22.74
C ALA A 456 19.43 -46.11 -22.18
N GLU A 457 18.39 -46.08 -21.34
CA GLU A 457 17.69 -47.29 -20.85
C GLU A 457 17.11 -48.13 -22.00
N ARG A 458 16.71 -47.49 -23.11
CA ARG A 458 16.13 -48.15 -24.28
C ARG A 458 17.12 -48.43 -25.41
N CYS A 459 18.40 -48.09 -25.26
CA CYS A 459 19.41 -48.14 -26.32
C CYS A 459 18.98 -47.47 -27.64
N ALA A 460 18.21 -46.37 -27.55
CA ALA A 460 17.64 -45.66 -28.70
C ALA A 460 18.53 -44.46 -29.12
N PRO A 461 18.54 -44.08 -30.41
CA PRO A 461 19.24 -42.88 -30.87
C PRO A 461 18.59 -41.59 -30.36
N ASP A 462 19.36 -40.49 -30.32
CA ASP A 462 18.88 -39.16 -29.91
C ASP A 462 17.66 -38.73 -30.75
N THR A 463 16.65 -38.16 -30.08
CA THR A 463 15.41 -37.69 -30.71
C THR A 463 15.55 -36.26 -31.24
N PRO A 464 14.73 -35.82 -32.22
CA PRO A 464 14.74 -34.43 -32.67
C PRO A 464 14.51 -33.43 -31.53
N ARG A 465 13.70 -33.78 -30.51
CA ARG A 465 13.49 -32.93 -29.32
C ARG A 465 14.77 -32.70 -28.52
N VAL A 466 15.68 -33.69 -28.42
CA VAL A 466 16.97 -33.49 -27.76
C VAL A 466 17.84 -32.48 -28.52
N ALA A 467 17.84 -32.55 -29.86
CA ALA A 467 18.54 -31.58 -30.71
C ALA A 467 17.90 -30.17 -30.64
N ASP A 468 16.58 -30.08 -30.50
CA ASP A 468 15.88 -28.81 -30.27
C ASP A 468 16.27 -28.19 -28.93
N ILE A 469 16.26 -28.98 -27.84
CA ILE A 469 16.66 -28.54 -26.51
C ILE A 469 18.13 -28.08 -26.50
N ASP A 470 19.04 -28.78 -27.18
CA ASP A 470 20.45 -28.35 -27.26
C ASP A 470 20.60 -27.04 -28.06
N ARG A 471 19.76 -26.78 -29.07
CA ARG A 471 19.70 -25.47 -29.76
C ARG A 471 19.13 -24.35 -28.86
N GLU A 472 18.04 -24.63 -28.15
CA GLU A 472 17.43 -23.70 -27.18
C GLU A 472 18.40 -23.36 -26.04
N LEU A 473 19.11 -24.37 -25.50
CA LEU A 473 20.12 -24.20 -24.47
C LEU A 473 21.32 -23.38 -24.95
N ALA A 474 21.79 -23.58 -26.19
CA ALA A 474 22.87 -22.77 -26.75
C ALA A 474 22.45 -21.29 -26.88
N ALA A 475 21.24 -21.02 -27.39
CA ALA A 475 20.71 -19.67 -27.53
C ALA A 475 20.49 -18.97 -26.16
N LEU A 476 19.86 -19.67 -25.20
CA LEU A 476 19.64 -19.14 -23.86
C LEU A 476 20.94 -18.95 -23.08
N SER A 477 21.93 -19.85 -23.22
CA SER A 477 23.23 -19.72 -22.57
C SER A 477 24.03 -18.53 -23.12
N ALA A 478 24.01 -18.31 -24.44
CA ALA A 478 24.60 -17.13 -25.06
C ALA A 478 23.93 -15.83 -24.55
N ARG A 479 22.59 -15.80 -24.50
CA ARG A 479 21.83 -14.67 -23.95
C ARG A 479 22.12 -14.43 -22.47
N ALA A 480 22.20 -15.48 -21.65
CA ALA A 480 22.54 -15.38 -20.24
C ALA A 480 24.00 -14.95 -20.00
N GLY A 481 24.91 -15.29 -20.92
CA GLY A 481 26.28 -14.75 -20.97
C GLY A 481 26.27 -13.24 -21.19
N ALA A 482 25.69 -12.80 -22.30
CA ALA A 482 25.60 -11.37 -22.63
C ALA A 482 24.91 -10.53 -21.53
N LEU A 483 23.82 -11.03 -20.93
CA LEU A 483 23.15 -10.38 -19.80
C LEU A 483 24.01 -10.32 -18.53
N ARG A 484 24.82 -11.35 -18.26
CA ARG A 484 25.75 -11.36 -17.10
C ARG A 484 26.86 -10.33 -17.28
N ASP A 485 27.44 -10.28 -18.46
CA ASP A 485 28.57 -9.40 -18.76
C ASP A 485 28.12 -7.93 -18.82
N ALA A 486 26.95 -7.65 -19.42
CA ALA A 486 26.32 -6.34 -19.39
C ALA A 486 25.94 -5.91 -17.96
N TRP A 487 25.40 -6.82 -17.13
CA TRP A 487 25.11 -6.52 -15.72
C TRP A 487 26.38 -6.19 -14.93
N ALA A 488 27.47 -6.96 -15.11
CA ALA A 488 28.74 -6.69 -14.45
C ALA A 488 29.30 -5.31 -14.86
N ALA A 489 29.34 -5.01 -16.15
CA ALA A 489 29.80 -3.72 -16.66
C ALA A 489 28.96 -2.54 -16.14
N GLN A 490 27.63 -2.67 -16.13
CA GLN A 490 26.74 -1.64 -15.58
C GLN A 490 26.87 -1.48 -14.07
N ARG A 491 27.06 -2.57 -13.31
CA ARG A 491 27.26 -2.54 -11.85
C ARG A 491 28.57 -1.84 -11.50
N ASP A 492 29.65 -2.13 -12.22
CA ASP A 492 30.96 -1.55 -11.93
C ASP A 492 31.00 -0.05 -12.32
N ALA A 493 30.33 0.33 -13.41
CA ALA A 493 30.11 1.73 -13.78
C ALA A 493 29.17 2.47 -12.79
N ALA A 494 28.13 1.80 -12.29
CA ALA A 494 27.23 2.31 -11.26
C ALA A 494 27.96 2.62 -9.95
N GLN A 495 28.81 1.70 -9.48
CA GLN A 495 29.59 1.88 -8.26
C GLN A 495 30.54 3.09 -8.39
N ALA A 496 31.27 3.19 -9.51
CA ALA A 496 32.15 4.33 -9.78
C ALA A 496 31.40 5.68 -9.79
N LEU A 497 30.14 5.70 -10.26
CA LEU A 497 29.30 6.89 -10.25
C LEU A 497 28.78 7.23 -8.84
N VAL A 498 28.40 6.24 -8.02
CA VAL A 498 28.04 6.46 -6.61
C VAL A 498 29.23 7.02 -5.82
N ASP A 499 30.42 6.47 -6.01
CA ASP A 499 31.64 6.93 -5.33
C ASP A 499 32.03 8.35 -5.78
N ALA A 500 31.94 8.66 -7.07
CA ALA A 500 32.19 10.02 -7.59
C ALA A 500 31.16 11.04 -7.07
N ARG A 501 29.88 10.66 -6.94
CA ARG A 501 28.84 11.50 -6.33
C ARG A 501 29.13 11.75 -4.85
N ARG A 502 29.55 10.74 -4.08
CA ARG A 502 29.92 10.88 -2.67
C ARG A 502 31.13 11.81 -2.51
N ALA A 503 32.16 11.65 -3.34
CA ALA A 503 33.32 12.53 -3.35
C ALA A 503 32.96 14.00 -3.68
N CYS A 504 32.00 14.24 -4.58
CA CYS A 504 31.51 15.58 -4.88
C CYS A 504 30.77 16.23 -3.71
N ARG A 505 29.92 15.49 -2.98
CA ARG A 505 29.23 16.00 -1.79
C ARG A 505 30.24 16.42 -0.71
N ALA A 506 31.13 15.50 -0.32
CA ALA A 506 32.16 15.77 0.67
C ALA A 506 33.05 16.98 0.32
N ALA A 507 33.34 17.20 -0.97
CA ALA A 507 34.07 18.39 -1.43
C ALA A 507 33.23 19.69 -1.33
N ALA A 508 31.92 19.63 -1.57
CA ALA A 508 31.02 20.76 -1.41
C ALA A 508 30.87 21.14 0.07
N ASP A 509 30.63 20.15 0.94
CA ASP A 509 30.43 20.34 2.39
C ASP A 509 31.68 20.93 3.06
N ALA A 510 32.87 20.43 2.68
CA ALA A 510 34.15 20.98 3.14
C ALA A 510 34.38 22.44 2.69
N THR A 511 33.81 22.85 1.54
CA THR A 511 33.86 24.24 1.08
C THR A 511 32.89 25.11 1.87
N ALA A 512 31.64 24.67 2.05
CA ALA A 512 30.63 25.39 2.82
C ALA A 512 31.06 25.63 4.29
N ALA A 513 31.72 24.64 4.91
CA ALA A 513 32.28 24.78 6.25
C ALA A 513 33.44 25.79 6.33
N THR A 514 34.22 25.97 5.26
CA THR A 514 35.29 26.97 5.21
C THR A 514 34.79 28.37 4.87
N ASP A 515 33.77 28.51 4.02
CA ASP A 515 33.13 29.81 3.74
C ASP A 515 32.40 30.35 4.99
N ALA A 516 31.73 29.48 5.75
CA ALA A 516 31.14 29.82 7.04
C ALA A 516 32.18 30.25 8.10
N ALA A 517 33.34 29.60 8.13
CA ALA A 517 34.45 29.95 9.03
C ALA A 517 35.25 31.18 8.59
N GLY A 518 35.32 31.48 7.29
CA GLY A 518 35.97 32.69 6.76
C GLY A 518 35.18 33.96 7.04
N THR A 519 33.84 33.86 7.07
CA THR A 519 32.94 35.02 7.23
C THR A 519 32.92 35.57 8.66
N THR A 520 33.36 34.80 9.67
CA THR A 520 33.46 35.27 11.07
C THR A 520 34.78 35.99 11.39
N GLY A 521 35.72 36.09 10.44
CA GLY A 521 37.05 36.66 10.67
C GLY A 521 37.20 38.18 10.46
N THR A 522 36.38 38.81 9.61
CA THR A 522 36.59 40.22 9.19
C THR A 522 35.30 41.00 8.86
N ALA A 523 34.35 41.10 9.79
CA ALA A 523 33.22 42.03 9.66
C ALA A 523 32.55 42.41 11.00
N HIS A 524 33.21 43.19 11.86
CA HIS A 524 32.56 43.85 13.00
C HIS A 524 33.17 45.24 13.30
N ALA A 525 32.86 46.19 12.42
CA ALA A 525 32.98 47.63 12.65
C ALA A 525 32.07 48.38 11.67
N GLY A 526 30.83 48.69 12.08
CA GLY A 526 29.87 49.45 11.27
C GLY A 526 28.43 49.00 11.41
N GLU A 527 27.62 49.86 12.03
CA GLU A 527 26.16 50.03 11.83
C GLU A 527 25.22 48.86 12.19
N LEU A 528 24.68 48.96 13.41
CA LEU A 528 23.38 48.40 13.82
C LEU A 528 22.41 49.55 14.14
N ALA A 529 21.54 49.88 13.19
CA ALA A 529 20.28 50.62 13.30
C ALA A 529 19.64 50.59 11.89
N ASP A 530 18.34 50.40 11.66
CA ASP A 530 17.21 50.34 12.57
C ASP A 530 16.07 49.54 11.90
N SER A 531 15.37 48.66 12.61
CA SER A 531 14.07 48.11 12.15
C SER A 531 13.33 47.39 13.29
N ALA A 532 12.51 48.13 14.03
CA ALA A 532 11.45 47.58 14.87
C ALA A 532 10.12 48.32 14.61
N ASP A 533 9.10 47.51 14.32
CA ASP A 533 7.67 47.70 14.56
C ASP A 533 6.90 48.94 14.06
N VAL A 534 5.71 48.66 13.53
CA VAL A 534 4.64 49.62 13.21
C VAL A 534 3.47 49.38 14.15
N SER A 535 3.14 50.35 15.01
CA SER A 535 1.74 50.72 15.31
C SER A 535 1.59 51.99 16.16
N ASP A 536 0.60 52.80 15.77
CA ASP A 536 -0.22 53.73 16.56
C ASP A 536 0.44 54.85 17.40
N ILE A 537 0.22 56.11 16.97
CA ILE A 537 -0.71 57.09 17.59
C ILE A 537 -0.70 58.41 16.77
N ALA A 538 -1.81 59.16 16.79
CA ALA A 538 -2.01 60.40 16.05
C ALA A 538 -1.25 61.62 16.63
N ASP A 539 -0.88 62.60 15.80
CA ASP A 539 -1.53 63.93 15.76
C ASP A 539 -0.88 65.00 14.83
N VAL A 540 -1.75 65.83 14.25
CA VAL A 540 -1.59 67.26 13.86
C VAL A 540 -0.33 67.75 13.07
N ALA A 541 -0.53 67.85 11.75
CA ALA A 541 -0.13 68.90 10.80
C ALA A 541 0.78 70.10 11.21
N LYS A 542 1.77 70.42 10.34
CA LYS A 542 1.67 71.54 9.33
C LYS A 542 2.95 71.80 8.50
N MET A 543 2.75 72.09 7.19
CA MET A 543 3.50 73.03 6.30
C MET A 543 5.04 72.83 6.14
N ALA A 544 5.69 72.95 4.98
CA ALA A 544 5.33 73.13 3.56
C ALA A 544 6.64 72.87 2.74
N ASP A 545 6.73 72.85 1.40
CA ASP A 545 5.73 73.10 0.36
C ASP A 545 6.06 72.36 -0.97
N ALA A 546 5.08 72.29 -1.85
CA ALA A 546 5.10 72.44 -3.32
C ALA A 546 6.46 72.35 -4.08
N ALA A 547 6.67 71.38 -4.98
CA ALA A 547 6.17 71.33 -6.38
C ALA A 547 6.90 72.29 -7.33
N ASP A 548 7.13 72.06 -8.61
CA ASP A 548 6.99 70.95 -9.58
C ASP A 548 7.36 71.61 -10.92
N ALA A 549 8.16 70.96 -11.79
CA ALA A 549 8.40 71.44 -13.16
C ALA A 549 9.05 70.35 -14.04
N ALA A 550 8.18 69.48 -14.58
CA ALA A 550 8.12 69.01 -15.97
C ALA A 550 9.41 68.66 -16.79
N PRO A 551 9.36 67.61 -17.63
CA PRO A 551 10.46 67.17 -18.51
C PRO A 551 10.39 67.81 -19.91
N ALA A 552 11.41 67.59 -20.75
CA ALA A 552 11.25 67.22 -22.17
C ALA A 552 12.58 66.90 -22.89
N ASP A 553 12.49 65.94 -23.81
CA ASP A 553 13.11 65.89 -25.14
C ASP A 553 14.65 65.78 -25.37
N ALA A 554 14.98 64.59 -25.89
CA ALA A 554 15.49 64.39 -27.26
C ALA A 554 17.00 64.26 -27.58
N GLU A 555 17.23 63.22 -28.38
CA GLU A 555 18.14 63.13 -29.53
C GLU A 555 19.69 63.09 -29.37
N THR A 556 20.22 61.93 -29.80
CA THR A 556 21.42 61.76 -30.65
C THR A 556 22.81 62.04 -30.07
N GLY A 557 23.84 61.57 -30.78
CA GLY A 557 25.20 62.10 -30.63
C GLY A 557 26.27 61.07 -30.28
N SER A 558 26.74 60.34 -31.28
CA SER A 558 27.86 59.41 -31.19
C SER A 558 29.23 60.07 -30.90
N ASN A 559 30.13 59.24 -30.37
CA ASN A 559 31.57 59.21 -30.65
C ASN A 559 32.53 60.33 -30.17
N ALA A 560 33.41 59.89 -29.27
CA ALA A 560 34.88 59.78 -29.48
C ALA A 560 35.84 60.95 -29.17
N ARG A 561 36.78 60.60 -28.28
CA ARG A 561 38.24 60.83 -28.30
C ARG A 561 38.85 62.18 -27.86
N ASP A 562 40.01 62.00 -27.22
CA ASP A 562 41.16 62.89 -27.08
C ASP A 562 40.97 64.21 -26.28
N ALA A 563 41.99 64.77 -25.60
CA ALA A 563 43.18 64.19 -24.99
C ALA A 563 43.84 65.23 -24.03
N ASP A 564 44.54 64.72 -23.00
CA ASP A 564 45.78 65.25 -22.40
C ASP A 564 45.78 66.55 -21.54
N ALA A 565 46.87 66.64 -20.74
CA ALA A 565 47.54 67.80 -20.16
C ALA A 565 47.24 68.29 -18.71
N ARG A 566 48.11 67.80 -17.80
CA ARG A 566 48.92 68.56 -16.78
C ARG A 566 48.43 68.73 -15.31
N MET A 567 48.97 67.84 -14.47
CA MET A 567 49.72 68.00 -13.19
C MET A 567 50.19 69.43 -12.76
N PRO A 568 50.63 69.69 -11.49
CA PRO A 568 50.98 68.78 -10.36
C PRO A 568 50.28 69.18 -9.02
N ALA A 569 50.62 68.76 -7.78
CA ALA A 569 51.69 67.94 -7.16
C ALA A 569 51.16 67.31 -5.83
N GLY A 570 51.79 66.26 -5.26
CA GLY A 570 51.32 65.72 -3.96
C GLY A 570 51.93 64.43 -3.38
N THR A 571 53.08 63.96 -3.87
CA THR A 571 54.12 63.20 -3.15
C THR A 571 53.75 62.27 -1.98
N CYS A 572 53.89 60.94 -2.16
CA CYS A 572 54.74 60.13 -1.27
C CYS A 572 55.19 58.80 -1.91
N ALA A 573 56.43 58.38 -1.60
CA ALA A 573 57.21 57.43 -2.39
C ALA A 573 56.71 55.97 -2.39
N ARG A 574 56.94 55.27 -3.52
CA ARG A 574 57.20 53.82 -3.54
C ARG A 574 58.41 53.52 -4.43
N ILE A 575 59.26 52.61 -3.95
CA ILE A 575 60.49 52.17 -4.60
C ILE A 575 60.15 51.17 -5.72
N ALA A 576 60.86 51.26 -6.84
CA ALA A 576 60.66 50.37 -8.00
C ALA A 576 61.22 48.95 -7.75
N PRO A 577 60.62 47.89 -8.33
CA PRO A 577 61.11 46.53 -8.21
C PRO A 577 62.26 46.21 -9.19
N ASN A 578 63.12 45.28 -8.77
CA ASN A 578 64.27 44.73 -9.48
C ASN A 578 63.84 43.81 -10.66
N PRO A 579 64.41 43.89 -11.87
CA PRO A 579 63.91 43.16 -13.06
C PRO A 579 64.29 41.66 -13.17
N ASP A 580 64.86 41.02 -12.14
CA ASP A 580 65.36 39.63 -12.19
C ASP A 580 64.68 38.66 -11.18
N ALA A 581 63.36 38.76 -11.02
CA ALA A 581 62.57 37.80 -10.26
C ALA A 581 61.76 36.87 -11.19
N ARG A 582 62.18 35.60 -11.30
CA ARG A 582 61.47 34.57 -12.08
C ARG A 582 60.03 34.42 -11.59
N ALA A 583 59.07 34.47 -12.51
CA ALA A 583 57.65 34.34 -12.19
C ALA A 583 57.33 32.95 -11.62
N TRP A 584 56.94 32.90 -10.35
CA TRP A 584 56.12 31.80 -9.83
C TRP A 584 54.65 32.08 -10.18
N PRO A 585 53.88 31.09 -10.68
CA PRO A 585 52.45 31.25 -10.88
C PRO A 585 51.73 31.38 -9.52
N PRO A 586 50.58 32.08 -9.46
CA PRO A 586 49.85 32.26 -8.21
C PRO A 586 49.34 30.91 -7.68
N LEU A 587 49.56 30.65 -6.38
CA LEU A 587 48.98 29.47 -5.73
C LEU A 587 47.45 29.60 -5.75
N ARG A 588 46.78 28.73 -6.51
CA ARG A 588 45.35 28.51 -6.38
C ARG A 588 45.06 27.89 -5.01
N ALA A 589 43.93 28.27 -4.40
CA ALA A 589 43.50 27.67 -3.15
C ALA A 589 43.26 26.16 -3.34
N PRO A 590 43.86 25.27 -2.52
CA PRO A 590 43.87 23.83 -2.78
C PRO A 590 42.48 23.15 -2.81
N HIS A 591 41.48 23.80 -2.24
CA HIS A 591 40.08 23.34 -2.21
C HIS A 591 39.33 23.61 -3.52
N ALA A 592 39.63 24.71 -4.23
CA ALA A 592 39.00 25.00 -5.53
C ALA A 592 39.36 23.92 -6.56
N ASP A 593 40.64 23.56 -6.65
CA ASP A 593 41.09 22.47 -7.51
C ASP A 593 40.54 21.09 -7.07
N ALA A 594 40.21 20.90 -5.78
CA ALA A 594 39.60 19.67 -5.30
C ALA A 594 38.16 19.49 -5.77
N ARG A 595 37.35 20.56 -5.71
CA ARG A 595 35.98 20.59 -6.23
C ARG A 595 35.95 20.43 -7.75
N GLU A 596 36.90 21.05 -8.46
CA GLU A 596 37.02 20.87 -9.92
C GLU A 596 37.44 19.44 -10.31
N ARG A 597 38.38 18.83 -9.59
CA ARG A 597 38.75 17.41 -9.77
C ARG A 597 37.56 16.47 -9.53
N ALA A 598 36.81 16.68 -8.45
CA ALA A 598 35.63 15.87 -8.14
C ALA A 598 34.55 15.99 -9.22
N ALA A 599 34.24 17.22 -9.67
CA ALA A 599 33.26 17.46 -10.74
C ALA A 599 33.67 16.83 -12.08
N ARG A 600 34.97 16.85 -12.43
CA ARG A 600 35.49 16.16 -13.63
C ARG A 600 35.35 14.64 -13.51
N ALA A 601 35.69 14.06 -12.35
CA ALA A 601 35.53 12.63 -12.10
C ALA A 601 34.07 12.18 -12.16
N LEU A 602 33.14 13.00 -11.62
CA LEU A 602 31.70 12.77 -11.74
C LEU A 602 31.23 12.81 -13.20
N ALA A 603 31.63 13.82 -13.97
CA ALA A 603 31.26 13.91 -15.39
C ALA A 603 31.84 12.77 -16.25
N GLU A 604 32.97 12.19 -15.87
CA GLU A 604 33.50 10.98 -16.50
C GLU A 604 32.71 9.72 -16.08
N ALA A 605 32.44 9.53 -14.79
CA ALA A 605 31.67 8.39 -14.29
C ALA A 605 30.23 8.37 -14.85
N THR A 606 29.57 9.52 -14.93
CA THR A 606 28.23 9.64 -15.56
C THR A 606 28.25 9.16 -17.01
N ARG A 607 29.20 9.64 -17.82
CA ARG A 607 29.30 9.23 -19.24
C ARG A 607 29.61 7.73 -19.40
N ARG A 608 30.42 7.14 -18.52
CA ARG A 608 30.69 5.69 -18.50
C ARG A 608 29.42 4.90 -18.17
N PHE A 609 28.64 5.34 -17.19
CA PHE A 609 27.38 4.70 -16.80
C PHE A 609 26.29 4.82 -17.88
N GLU A 610 26.09 6.01 -18.44
CA GLU A 610 25.19 6.25 -19.58
C GLU A 610 25.57 5.39 -20.79
N HIS A 611 26.86 5.25 -21.09
CA HIS A 611 27.34 4.38 -22.17
C HIS A 611 27.03 2.89 -21.91
N ALA A 612 27.20 2.42 -20.66
CA ALA A 612 26.89 1.05 -20.28
C ALA A 612 25.39 0.71 -20.28
N GLN A 613 24.50 1.71 -20.14
CA GLN A 613 23.04 1.51 -20.09
C GLN A 613 22.30 1.55 -21.45
N ARG A 614 22.95 2.00 -22.54
CA ARG A 614 22.27 2.47 -23.78
C ARG A 614 21.17 1.55 -24.33
N ASP A 615 21.40 0.25 -24.40
CA ASP A 615 20.49 -0.69 -25.07
C ASP A 615 19.52 -1.38 -24.10
N THR A 616 19.90 -1.59 -22.83
CA THR A 616 19.04 -2.22 -21.81
C THR A 616 19.53 -1.88 -20.39
N PRO A 617 18.79 -1.09 -19.60
CA PRO A 617 19.18 -0.77 -18.22
C PRO A 617 18.90 -1.95 -17.27
N LEU A 618 19.97 -2.62 -16.84
CA LEU A 618 19.96 -3.75 -15.90
C LEU A 618 20.22 -3.33 -14.45
N VAL A 619 20.94 -2.22 -14.24
CA VAL A 619 21.25 -1.67 -12.91
C VAL A 619 20.65 -0.27 -12.76
N ARG A 620 19.93 -0.02 -11.66
CA ARG A 620 19.45 1.32 -11.26
C ARG A 620 20.14 1.81 -9.99
N ILE A 621 20.68 3.02 -10.04
CA ILE A 621 21.36 3.69 -8.91
C ILE A 621 20.51 4.77 -8.24
N ASP A 622 19.54 5.28 -8.98
CA ASP A 622 18.67 6.39 -8.61
C ASP A 622 17.26 5.85 -8.33
N VAL A 623 16.64 6.34 -7.25
CA VAL A 623 15.19 6.28 -7.06
C VAL A 623 14.59 7.32 -8.00
N ASP A 624 13.90 6.83 -9.02
CA ASP A 624 13.20 7.57 -10.07
C ASP A 624 11.66 7.40 -9.92
N PRO A 625 10.84 8.21 -10.61
CA PRO A 625 9.38 8.04 -10.62
C PRO A 625 8.92 6.62 -10.99
N ASP A 626 9.73 5.90 -11.77
CA ASP A 626 9.49 4.53 -12.19
C ASP A 626 9.65 3.54 -11.02
N ALA A 627 10.67 3.70 -10.18
CA ALA A 627 10.85 2.90 -8.96
C ALA A 627 9.72 3.14 -7.94
N ILE A 628 9.20 4.37 -7.87
CA ILE A 628 7.99 4.69 -7.08
C ILE A 628 6.77 3.98 -7.67
N ALA A 629 6.54 4.10 -8.99
CA ALA A 629 5.41 3.48 -9.67
C ALA A 629 5.43 1.94 -9.58
N ASP A 630 6.60 1.31 -9.64
CA ASP A 630 6.79 -0.13 -9.39
C ASP A 630 6.28 -0.55 -7.99
N VAL A 631 6.54 0.25 -6.95
CA VAL A 631 6.10 -0.06 -5.58
C VAL A 631 4.59 0.16 -5.42
N VAL A 632 4.05 1.26 -5.95
CA VAL A 632 2.60 1.50 -5.95
C VAL A 632 1.86 0.40 -6.72
N ALA A 633 2.44 -0.09 -7.83
CA ALA A 633 1.86 -1.18 -8.61
C ALA A 633 1.73 -2.47 -7.79
N ASP A 634 2.76 -2.85 -7.03
CA ASP A 634 2.72 -4.04 -6.19
C ASP A 634 1.76 -3.90 -5.01
N TRP A 635 1.63 -2.71 -4.44
CA TRP A 635 0.71 -2.45 -3.31
C TRP A 635 -0.76 -2.38 -3.73
N THR A 636 -1.05 -1.96 -4.96
CA THR A 636 -2.42 -1.71 -5.45
C THR A 636 -2.91 -2.73 -6.47
N GLY A 637 -2.01 -3.53 -7.06
CA GLY A 637 -2.30 -4.39 -8.21
C GLY A 637 -2.44 -3.64 -9.55
N ILE A 638 -2.30 -2.31 -9.57
CA ILE A 638 -2.43 -1.50 -10.79
C ILE A 638 -1.11 -1.53 -11.55
N ALA A 639 -1.09 -2.11 -12.75
CA ALA A 639 0.14 -2.23 -13.55
C ALA A 639 0.91 -0.89 -13.68
N ALA A 640 2.22 -0.88 -13.42
CA ALA A 640 3.04 0.34 -13.41
C ALA A 640 2.94 1.18 -14.71
N GLY A 641 2.78 0.52 -15.86
CA GLY A 641 2.54 1.19 -17.15
C GLY A 641 1.17 1.87 -17.31
N LYS A 642 0.18 1.58 -16.44
CA LYS A 642 -1.05 2.39 -16.28
C LYS A 642 -0.77 3.62 -15.38
N LEU A 643 -0.03 3.43 -14.27
CA LEU A 643 0.28 4.49 -13.30
C LEU A 643 1.11 5.64 -13.90
N ARG A 644 2.04 5.32 -14.82
CA ARG A 644 2.92 6.30 -15.49
C ARG A 644 2.29 7.08 -16.65
N ARG A 645 1.03 6.83 -17.02
CA ARG A 645 0.43 7.55 -18.16
C ARG A 645 0.16 9.00 -17.76
N ASP A 646 0.73 9.92 -18.53
CA ASP A 646 0.40 11.34 -18.46
C ASP A 646 -1.13 11.53 -18.45
N ARG A 647 -1.62 12.25 -17.44
CA ARG A 647 -3.03 12.61 -17.27
C ARG A 647 -3.57 13.23 -18.57
N ALA A 648 -2.80 14.08 -19.23
CA ALA A 648 -3.19 14.70 -20.51
C ALA A 648 -3.41 13.65 -21.60
N ASN A 649 -2.48 12.71 -21.80
CA ASN A 649 -2.60 11.64 -22.80
C ASN A 649 -3.78 10.69 -22.52
N VAL A 650 -4.10 10.43 -21.25
CA VAL A 650 -5.31 9.68 -20.86
C VAL A 650 -6.58 10.47 -21.22
N MET A 651 -6.65 11.77 -20.90
CA MET A 651 -7.82 12.60 -21.27
C MET A 651 -7.98 12.71 -22.80
N LEU A 652 -6.88 12.90 -23.53
CA LEU A 652 -6.89 13.01 -25.00
C LEU A 652 -7.41 11.73 -25.67
N ARG A 653 -7.04 10.55 -25.16
CA ARG A 653 -7.45 9.24 -25.69
C ARG A 653 -8.66 8.62 -24.97
N LEU A 654 -9.41 9.42 -24.21
CA LEU A 654 -10.53 8.95 -23.40
C LEU A 654 -11.65 8.37 -24.29
N ALA A 655 -12.10 9.12 -25.31
CA ALA A 655 -13.12 8.67 -26.26
C ALA A 655 -12.75 7.32 -26.92
N ASP A 656 -11.53 7.17 -27.44
CA ASP A 656 -11.09 5.92 -28.09
C ASP A 656 -10.93 4.75 -27.12
N THR A 657 -10.66 5.04 -25.85
CA THR A 657 -10.63 4.02 -24.79
C THR A 657 -12.02 3.57 -24.42
N LEU A 658 -12.98 4.49 -24.30
CA LEU A 658 -14.39 4.18 -24.05
C LEU A 658 -15.04 3.45 -25.24
N ARG A 659 -14.78 3.87 -26.49
CA ARG A 659 -15.27 3.23 -27.73
C ARG A 659 -14.96 1.74 -27.81
N ARG A 660 -13.81 1.30 -27.30
CA ARG A 660 -13.41 -0.12 -27.28
C ARG A 660 -14.30 -0.99 -26.38
N ARG A 661 -15.03 -0.38 -25.44
CA ARG A 661 -15.85 -1.07 -24.43
C ARG A 661 -17.34 -0.78 -24.57
N ILE A 662 -17.70 0.45 -24.91
CA ILE A 662 -19.08 0.91 -25.09
C ILE A 662 -19.38 0.96 -26.59
N ARG A 663 -20.41 0.23 -27.04
CA ARG A 663 -20.82 0.15 -28.45
C ARG A 663 -22.18 0.81 -28.67
N GLY A 664 -22.35 1.50 -29.80
CA GLY A 664 -23.62 2.10 -30.23
C GLY A 664 -24.05 3.38 -29.50
N GLN A 665 -23.18 3.98 -28.70
CA GLN A 665 -23.44 5.23 -27.96
C GLN A 665 -22.33 6.27 -28.23
N ASP A 666 -21.86 6.36 -29.48
CA ASP A 666 -20.68 7.16 -29.85
C ASP A 666 -20.83 8.64 -29.53
N HIS A 667 -22.05 9.19 -29.62
CA HIS A 667 -22.38 10.58 -29.25
C HIS A 667 -22.26 10.82 -27.74
N ALA A 668 -22.68 9.85 -26.92
CA ALA A 668 -22.55 9.92 -25.47
C ALA A 668 -21.08 9.88 -25.05
N ILE A 669 -20.28 9.00 -25.69
CA ILE A 669 -18.84 8.90 -25.46
C ILE A 669 -18.14 10.21 -25.80
N GLU A 670 -18.48 10.84 -26.93
CA GLU A 670 -17.88 12.12 -27.34
C GLU A 670 -18.25 13.24 -26.36
N GLN A 671 -19.53 13.40 -26.01
CA GLN A 671 -20.00 14.42 -25.07
C GLN A 671 -19.40 14.26 -23.67
N ILE A 672 -19.32 13.04 -23.15
CA ILE A 672 -18.64 12.74 -21.87
C ILE A 672 -17.16 13.07 -21.98
N SER A 673 -16.51 12.69 -23.08
CA SER A 673 -15.08 12.89 -23.26
C SER A 673 -14.70 14.36 -23.35
N GLU A 674 -15.47 15.19 -24.06
CA GLU A 674 -15.22 16.64 -24.18
C GLU A 674 -15.46 17.37 -22.85
N ALA A 675 -16.56 17.07 -22.16
CA ALA A 675 -16.84 17.69 -20.85
C ALA A 675 -15.77 17.33 -19.80
N VAL A 676 -15.34 16.06 -19.72
CA VAL A 676 -14.25 15.63 -18.82
C VAL A 676 -12.91 16.28 -19.21
N LYS A 677 -12.60 16.42 -20.50
CA LYS A 677 -11.40 17.15 -20.96
C LYS A 677 -11.45 18.62 -20.49
N ALA A 678 -12.58 19.31 -20.67
CA ALA A 678 -12.74 20.72 -20.30
C ALA A 678 -12.60 20.94 -18.79
N GLY A 679 -13.20 20.07 -17.97
CA GLY A 679 -13.01 20.06 -16.51
C GLY A 679 -11.55 19.78 -16.11
N ALA A 680 -10.94 18.74 -16.68
CA ALA A 680 -9.56 18.36 -16.37
C ALA A 680 -8.50 19.37 -16.85
N ALA A 681 -8.80 20.17 -17.87
CA ALA A 681 -7.94 21.23 -18.38
C ALA A 681 -8.04 22.55 -17.58
N GLY A 682 -8.90 22.62 -16.55
CA GLY A 682 -9.09 23.83 -15.75
C GLY A 682 -9.79 24.98 -16.49
N VAL A 683 -10.53 24.67 -17.58
CA VAL A 683 -11.32 25.64 -18.35
C VAL A 683 -12.64 25.98 -17.64
N HIS A 684 -13.09 25.10 -16.74
CA HIS A 684 -14.22 25.32 -15.84
C HIS A 684 -13.74 25.67 -14.42
N ASP A 685 -14.68 26.08 -13.55
CA ASP A 685 -14.39 26.36 -12.14
C ASP A 685 -13.70 25.13 -11.49
N PRO A 686 -12.45 25.25 -11.01
CA PRO A 686 -11.67 24.12 -10.52
C PRO A 686 -12.21 23.53 -9.21
N ARG A 687 -13.22 24.16 -8.59
CA ARG A 687 -13.93 23.59 -7.44
C ARG A 687 -14.99 22.59 -7.85
N ARG A 688 -15.56 22.69 -9.06
CA ARG A 688 -16.67 21.83 -9.50
C ARG A 688 -16.18 20.44 -9.90
N PRO A 689 -17.05 19.40 -9.85
CA PRO A 689 -16.73 18.08 -10.38
C PRO A 689 -16.30 18.15 -11.86
N LEU A 690 -15.42 17.23 -12.27
CA LEU A 690 -14.87 17.15 -13.64
C LEU A 690 -15.95 17.00 -14.72
N GLY A 691 -17.13 16.50 -14.36
CA GLY A 691 -18.33 16.46 -15.19
C GLY A 691 -19.52 15.92 -14.43
N VAL A 692 -20.72 16.40 -14.75
CA VAL A 692 -22.00 15.92 -14.21
C VAL A 692 -22.92 15.56 -15.37
N PHE A 693 -23.32 14.29 -15.44
CA PHE A 693 -24.00 13.70 -16.60
C PHE A 693 -25.29 13.00 -16.19
N LEU A 694 -26.40 13.30 -16.88
CA LEU A 694 -27.67 12.59 -16.73
C LEU A 694 -27.90 11.70 -17.96
N LEU A 695 -27.67 10.40 -17.78
CA LEU A 695 -27.82 9.38 -18.81
C LEU A 695 -29.28 8.89 -18.82
N ALA A 696 -30.06 9.29 -19.81
CA ALA A 696 -31.49 8.99 -19.89
C ALA A 696 -31.81 8.03 -21.06
N GLY A 697 -32.55 6.95 -20.81
CA GLY A 697 -33.05 6.08 -21.88
C GLY A 697 -33.38 4.66 -21.44
N PRO A 698 -33.63 3.72 -22.37
CA PRO A 698 -34.05 2.36 -22.03
C PRO A 698 -33.07 1.58 -21.16
N SER A 699 -33.55 0.52 -20.52
CA SER A 699 -32.72 -0.42 -19.77
C SER A 699 -31.78 -1.19 -20.71
N GLY A 700 -30.65 -1.67 -20.19
CA GLY A 700 -29.71 -2.49 -20.96
C GLY A 700 -28.99 -1.79 -22.13
N THR A 701 -29.02 -0.45 -22.22
CA THR A 701 -28.36 0.36 -23.26
C THR A 701 -26.90 0.72 -22.96
N GLY A 702 -26.39 0.43 -21.76
CA GLY A 702 -25.00 0.67 -21.36
C GLY A 702 -24.74 1.85 -20.41
N LYS A 703 -25.79 2.47 -19.83
CA LYS A 703 -25.67 3.60 -18.89
C LYS A 703 -24.66 3.33 -17.74
N THR A 704 -24.93 2.29 -16.94
CA THR A 704 -24.07 1.85 -15.82
C THR A 704 -22.66 1.44 -16.28
N GLU A 705 -22.56 0.71 -17.39
CA GLU A 705 -21.28 0.26 -17.96
C GLU A 705 -20.41 1.45 -18.42
N THR A 706 -21.02 2.56 -18.83
CA THR A 706 -20.29 3.80 -19.19
C THR A 706 -19.60 4.39 -17.97
N ALA A 707 -20.26 4.46 -16.81
CA ALA A 707 -19.66 4.94 -15.57
C ALA A 707 -18.49 4.05 -15.11
N LEU A 708 -18.63 2.72 -15.21
CA LEU A 708 -17.55 1.76 -14.92
C LEU A 708 -16.36 1.89 -15.89
N ALA A 709 -16.64 2.06 -17.19
CA ALA A 709 -15.63 2.29 -18.22
C ALA A 709 -14.84 3.60 -17.98
N VAL A 710 -15.52 4.65 -17.52
CA VAL A 710 -14.90 5.92 -17.13
C VAL A 710 -14.07 5.77 -15.87
N ALA A 711 -14.48 4.96 -14.89
CA ALA A 711 -13.69 4.68 -13.69
C ALA A 711 -12.35 3.98 -14.02
N ASP A 712 -12.37 2.90 -14.81
CA ASP A 712 -11.14 2.22 -15.27
C ASP A 712 -10.26 3.14 -16.15
N ALA A 713 -10.87 3.94 -17.04
CA ALA A 713 -10.13 4.84 -17.93
C ALA A 713 -9.43 6.00 -17.19
N LEU A 714 -10.13 6.68 -16.27
CA LEU A 714 -9.62 7.89 -15.59
C LEU A 714 -8.87 7.59 -14.30
N PHE A 715 -9.34 6.63 -13.51
CA PHE A 715 -8.84 6.33 -12.17
C PHE A 715 -8.05 5.01 -12.10
N GLY A 716 -8.11 4.18 -13.16
CA GLY A 716 -7.24 3.01 -13.36
C GLY A 716 -7.81 1.67 -12.90
N ASP A 717 -8.95 1.70 -12.19
CA ASP A 717 -9.69 0.55 -11.66
C ASP A 717 -11.21 0.84 -11.74
N GLU A 718 -12.00 -0.15 -12.15
CA GLU A 718 -13.47 -0.11 -12.12
C GLU A 718 -14.02 0.09 -10.71
N ARG A 719 -13.28 -0.36 -9.68
CA ARG A 719 -13.66 -0.19 -8.25
C ARG A 719 -13.50 1.24 -7.75
N SER A 720 -12.95 2.16 -8.54
CA SER A 720 -12.90 3.59 -8.28
C SER A 720 -14.26 4.28 -8.57
N ILE A 721 -15.35 3.56 -8.27
CA ILE A 721 -16.73 4.00 -8.40
C ILE A 721 -17.43 3.93 -7.03
N VAL A 722 -18.22 4.95 -6.71
CA VAL A 722 -19.13 5.00 -5.57
C VAL A 722 -20.54 4.89 -6.14
N VAL A 723 -21.13 3.69 -6.05
CA VAL A 723 -22.50 3.45 -6.52
C VAL A 723 -23.47 3.71 -5.39
N VAL A 724 -24.48 4.54 -5.65
CA VAL A 724 -25.59 4.81 -4.74
C VAL A 724 -26.89 4.48 -5.48
N ASN A 725 -27.57 3.42 -5.04
CA ASN A 725 -28.83 2.97 -5.60
C ASN A 725 -29.98 3.86 -5.12
N MET A 726 -30.52 4.73 -5.97
CA MET A 726 -31.54 5.71 -5.56
C MET A 726 -32.88 5.08 -5.20
N SER A 727 -33.14 3.84 -5.63
CA SER A 727 -34.30 3.05 -5.21
C SER A 727 -34.30 2.70 -3.71
N GLU A 728 -33.18 2.88 -3.00
CA GLU A 728 -33.08 2.73 -1.53
C GLU A 728 -33.32 4.04 -0.74
N PHE A 729 -33.47 5.17 -1.45
CA PHE A 729 -33.59 6.54 -0.90
C PHE A 729 -34.92 7.19 -1.29
N GLN A 730 -36.01 6.43 -1.19
CA GLN A 730 -37.37 6.87 -1.53
C GLN A 730 -38.02 7.71 -0.41
N GLU A 731 -37.52 7.62 0.82
CA GLU A 731 -38.06 8.33 1.96
C GLU A 731 -37.23 9.56 2.37
N ARG A 732 -37.91 10.54 2.96
CA ARG A 732 -37.29 11.79 3.40
C ARG A 732 -36.18 11.60 4.44
N HIS A 733 -36.28 10.55 5.25
CA HIS A 733 -35.32 10.27 6.33
C HIS A 733 -34.03 9.59 5.84
N ASP A 734 -34.01 9.09 4.61
CA ASP A 734 -32.85 8.38 4.04
C ASP A 734 -31.65 9.29 3.75
N VAL A 735 -31.89 10.61 3.71
CA VAL A 735 -30.84 11.64 3.59
C VAL A 735 -29.74 11.43 4.64
N SER A 736 -30.08 11.08 5.89
CA SER A 736 -29.07 10.86 6.94
C SER A 736 -28.22 9.61 6.71
N ARG A 737 -28.68 8.61 5.96
CA ARG A 737 -27.83 7.47 5.56
C ARG A 737 -26.75 7.91 4.56
N LEU A 738 -27.02 8.95 3.78
CA LEU A 738 -26.14 9.45 2.72
C LEU A 738 -25.08 10.46 3.22
N ILE A 739 -25.44 11.34 4.17
CA ILE A 739 -24.55 12.37 4.75
C ILE A 739 -24.13 12.14 6.22
N GLY A 740 -24.71 11.14 6.88
CA GLY A 740 -24.53 10.86 8.31
C GLY A 740 -25.72 11.31 9.16
N SER A 741 -25.85 10.75 10.35
CA SER A 741 -26.87 11.17 11.32
C SER A 741 -26.46 12.47 12.03
N PRO A 742 -27.38 13.43 12.23
CA PRO A 742 -27.09 14.66 12.96
C PRO A 742 -26.89 14.42 14.48
N PRO A 743 -26.29 15.39 15.21
CA PRO A 743 -26.05 15.27 16.64
C PRO A 743 -27.31 14.86 17.44
N GLY A 744 -27.19 13.78 18.21
CA GLY A 744 -28.27 13.26 19.05
C GLY A 744 -29.07 12.09 18.46
N TYR A 745 -28.81 11.70 17.21
CA TYR A 745 -29.44 10.54 16.56
C TYR A 745 -28.50 9.31 16.53
N VAL A 746 -29.08 8.12 16.38
CA VAL A 746 -28.32 6.87 16.22
C VAL A 746 -27.49 6.93 14.92
N GLY A 747 -26.23 6.53 14.98
CA GLY A 747 -25.25 6.70 13.89
C GLY A 747 -24.49 8.03 13.88
N TYR A 748 -24.73 8.93 14.85
CA TYR A 748 -23.93 10.15 14.98
C TYR A 748 -22.45 9.83 15.27
N GLY A 749 -21.55 10.32 14.42
CA GLY A 749 -20.11 10.04 14.46
C GLY A 749 -19.62 8.93 13.52
N GLU A 750 -20.51 8.23 12.80
CA GLU A 750 -20.15 7.14 11.88
C GLU A 750 -19.94 7.60 10.43
N GLY A 751 -20.21 8.88 10.13
CA GLY A 751 -20.16 9.46 8.79
C GLY A 751 -21.36 9.06 7.92
N GLY A 752 -21.38 9.54 6.67
CA GLY A 752 -22.41 9.20 5.68
C GLY A 752 -21.87 8.28 4.60
N MET A 753 -22.74 7.45 4.01
CA MET A 753 -22.35 6.51 2.95
C MET A 753 -21.63 7.21 1.79
N LEU A 754 -22.15 8.34 1.30
CA LEU A 754 -21.51 9.09 0.21
C LEU A 754 -20.34 9.92 0.73
N THR A 755 -20.52 10.63 1.84
CA THR A 755 -19.52 11.57 2.35
C THR A 755 -18.22 10.86 2.75
N GLU A 756 -18.28 9.69 3.39
CA GLU A 756 -17.08 8.92 3.72
C GLU A 756 -16.49 8.17 2.53
N ALA A 757 -17.32 7.63 1.62
CA ALA A 757 -16.80 6.97 0.41
C ALA A 757 -15.98 7.94 -0.46
N VAL A 758 -16.46 9.18 -0.66
CA VAL A 758 -15.74 10.21 -1.42
C VAL A 758 -14.58 10.80 -0.60
N ARG A 759 -14.72 10.97 0.72
CA ARG A 759 -13.60 11.38 1.60
C ARG A 759 -12.42 10.39 1.55
N GLN A 760 -12.70 9.08 1.48
CA GLN A 760 -11.68 8.04 1.34
C GLN A 760 -11.16 7.91 -0.11
N ARG A 761 -11.96 8.29 -1.11
CA ARG A 761 -11.65 8.18 -2.55
C ARG A 761 -12.03 9.47 -3.31
N PRO A 762 -11.28 10.58 -3.13
CA PRO A 762 -11.59 11.85 -3.78
C PRO A 762 -11.42 11.81 -5.31
N TYR A 763 -10.66 10.83 -5.83
CA TYR A 763 -10.54 10.50 -7.24
C TYR A 763 -11.46 9.31 -7.57
N SER A 764 -12.75 9.58 -7.81
CA SER A 764 -13.73 8.52 -8.08
C SER A 764 -14.85 8.96 -9.02
N VAL A 765 -15.51 7.97 -9.62
CA VAL A 765 -16.79 8.15 -10.29
C VAL A 765 -17.91 8.00 -9.25
N VAL A 766 -18.82 8.96 -9.14
CA VAL A 766 -20.04 8.81 -8.33
C VAL A 766 -21.19 8.44 -9.26
N LEU A 767 -21.86 7.32 -9.00
CA LEU A 767 -22.98 6.82 -9.80
C LEU A 767 -24.27 6.83 -8.96
N LEU A 768 -25.23 7.65 -9.36
CA LEU A 768 -26.59 7.68 -8.82
C LEU A 768 -27.50 6.89 -9.77
N ASP A 769 -27.75 5.62 -9.47
CA ASP A 769 -28.52 4.71 -10.34
C ASP A 769 -30.02 4.80 -10.04
N GLU A 770 -30.86 4.77 -11.08
CA GLU A 770 -32.34 4.90 -11.00
C GLU A 770 -32.85 6.19 -10.33
N VAL A 771 -32.26 7.34 -10.68
CA VAL A 771 -32.47 8.60 -9.94
C VAL A 771 -33.91 9.12 -9.94
N GLU A 772 -34.77 8.67 -10.87
CA GLU A 772 -36.21 8.95 -10.86
C GLU A 772 -36.99 8.34 -9.68
N LYS A 773 -36.35 7.49 -8.87
CA LYS A 773 -36.92 6.88 -7.67
C LYS A 773 -36.59 7.64 -6.39
N ALA A 774 -35.60 8.54 -6.42
CA ALA A 774 -35.15 9.27 -5.23
C ALA A 774 -36.21 10.22 -4.67
N HIS A 775 -36.23 10.39 -3.35
CA HIS A 775 -36.98 11.46 -2.71
C HIS A 775 -36.42 12.85 -3.13
N PRO A 776 -37.26 13.87 -3.42
CA PRO A 776 -36.79 15.19 -3.86
C PRO A 776 -35.80 15.88 -2.93
N ASP A 777 -35.84 15.62 -1.61
CA ASP A 777 -34.86 16.17 -0.66
C ASP A 777 -33.46 15.55 -0.79
N VAL A 778 -33.36 14.28 -1.23
CA VAL A 778 -32.07 13.65 -1.56
C VAL A 778 -31.47 14.33 -2.78
N LEU A 779 -32.28 14.63 -3.80
CA LEU A 779 -31.84 15.38 -4.99
C LEU A 779 -31.47 16.83 -4.67
N ASN A 780 -32.15 17.47 -3.71
CA ASN A 780 -31.84 18.84 -3.27
C ASN A 780 -30.43 18.94 -2.66
N LEU A 781 -29.91 17.87 -2.06
CA LEU A 781 -28.56 17.82 -1.49
C LEU A 781 -27.48 18.04 -2.56
N PHE A 782 -27.61 17.37 -3.71
CA PHE A 782 -26.64 17.40 -4.79
C PHE A 782 -26.53 18.76 -5.49
N TYR A 783 -27.43 19.72 -5.23
CA TYR A 783 -27.26 21.12 -5.70
C TYR A 783 -25.93 21.71 -5.22
N GLN A 784 -25.54 21.45 -3.98
CA GLN A 784 -24.28 21.98 -3.43
C GLN A 784 -23.08 21.31 -4.12
N VAL A 785 -23.15 20.00 -4.33
CA VAL A 785 -22.14 19.22 -5.04
C VAL A 785 -21.95 19.70 -6.48
N PHE A 786 -23.02 19.92 -7.24
CA PHE A 786 -22.90 20.31 -8.65
C PHE A 786 -22.48 21.77 -8.86
N ASP A 787 -22.71 22.65 -7.87
CA ASP A 787 -22.43 24.08 -8.00
C ASP A 787 -21.11 24.50 -7.34
N LYS A 788 -20.87 24.02 -6.10
CA LYS A 788 -19.68 24.33 -5.30
C LYS A 788 -18.62 23.24 -5.35
N GLY A 789 -18.98 22.02 -5.74
CA GLY A 789 -18.13 20.83 -5.60
C GLY A 789 -17.79 20.44 -4.17
N SER A 790 -18.52 20.94 -3.18
CA SER A 790 -18.40 20.51 -1.79
C SER A 790 -19.74 20.03 -1.22
N LEU A 791 -19.65 19.11 -0.28
CA LEU A 791 -20.78 18.63 0.53
C LEU A 791 -20.40 18.65 2.00
N SER A 792 -21.16 19.34 2.84
CA SER A 792 -21.03 19.19 4.29
C SER A 792 -21.72 17.91 4.74
N ASP A 793 -21.02 17.08 5.52
CA ASP A 793 -21.67 15.98 6.25
C ASP A 793 -22.53 16.51 7.40
N ALA A 794 -23.26 15.61 8.08
CA ALA A 794 -24.11 15.98 9.21
C ALA A 794 -23.34 16.48 10.46
N GLU A 795 -22.01 16.40 10.46
CA GLU A 795 -21.15 17.02 11.49
C GLU A 795 -20.65 18.42 11.10
N GLY A 796 -20.93 18.87 9.86
CA GLY A 796 -20.45 20.13 9.31
C GLY A 796 -19.03 20.05 8.73
N LYS A 797 -18.46 18.85 8.53
CA LYS A 797 -17.14 18.66 7.89
C LYS A 797 -17.34 18.54 6.39
N GLU A 798 -16.73 19.45 5.62
CA GLU A 798 -16.83 19.42 4.16
C GLU A 798 -16.11 18.20 3.56
N VAL A 799 -16.63 17.77 2.41
CA VAL A 799 -16.08 16.74 1.51
C VAL A 799 -15.95 17.38 0.15
N ASP A 800 -14.77 17.24 -0.47
CA ASP A 800 -14.45 17.76 -1.80
C ASP A 800 -14.85 16.75 -2.90
N PHE A 801 -15.47 17.26 -3.96
CA PHE A 801 -15.90 16.52 -5.16
C PHE A 801 -15.24 17.05 -6.44
N ALA A 802 -14.32 18.03 -6.38
CA ALA A 802 -13.68 18.63 -7.55
C ALA A 802 -13.01 17.59 -8.48
N ASN A 803 -12.44 16.53 -7.91
CA ASN A 803 -11.76 15.47 -8.65
C ASN A 803 -12.67 14.26 -8.99
N THR A 804 -13.99 14.39 -8.82
CA THR A 804 -14.97 13.34 -9.14
C THR A 804 -15.62 13.55 -10.51
N VAL A 805 -16.13 12.46 -11.11
CA VAL A 805 -17.06 12.50 -12.24
C VAL A 805 -18.39 11.94 -11.77
N ILE A 806 -19.50 12.65 -11.99
CA ILE A 806 -20.81 12.24 -11.47
C ILE A 806 -21.73 11.81 -12.62
N PHE A 807 -22.19 10.57 -12.56
CA PHE A 807 -23.22 10.03 -13.44
C PHE A 807 -24.52 9.83 -12.67
N LEU A 808 -25.62 10.24 -13.29
CA LEU A 808 -26.97 9.94 -12.87
C LEU A 808 -27.60 9.10 -13.98
N THR A 809 -28.20 7.96 -13.66
CA THR A 809 -28.93 7.15 -14.65
C THR A 809 -30.42 7.32 -14.47
N SER A 810 -31.15 7.34 -15.60
CA SER A 810 -32.60 7.34 -15.56
C SER A 810 -33.21 6.55 -16.71
N ASN A 811 -34.39 5.98 -16.47
CA ASN A 811 -35.25 5.41 -17.51
C ASN A 811 -36.37 6.38 -17.96
N LEU A 812 -36.40 7.60 -17.42
CA LEU A 812 -37.33 8.64 -17.87
C LEU A 812 -37.12 8.96 -19.36
N GLY A 813 -38.21 9.00 -20.11
CA GLY A 813 -38.20 9.24 -21.56
C GLY A 813 -37.76 8.05 -22.41
N ALA A 814 -37.54 6.86 -21.84
CA ALA A 814 -37.17 5.65 -22.59
C ALA A 814 -38.12 5.38 -23.77
N ASP A 815 -39.45 5.44 -23.53
CA ASP A 815 -40.47 5.21 -24.56
C ASP A 815 -40.37 6.23 -25.71
N ILE A 816 -40.09 7.51 -25.39
CA ILE A 816 -39.93 8.59 -26.38
C ILE A 816 -38.70 8.31 -27.26
N ILE A 817 -37.59 7.88 -26.67
CA ILE A 817 -36.37 7.54 -27.43
C ILE A 817 -36.62 6.29 -28.29
N ALA A 818 -37.31 5.28 -27.76
CA ALA A 818 -37.67 4.07 -28.51
C ALA A 818 -38.56 4.41 -29.72
N ASP A 819 -39.58 5.25 -29.52
CA ASP A 819 -40.47 5.74 -30.58
C ASP A 819 -39.74 6.50 -31.68
N ILE A 820 -38.74 7.32 -31.33
CA ILE A 820 -37.93 8.06 -32.30
C ILE A 820 -36.98 7.09 -33.04
N ALA A 821 -36.34 6.16 -32.34
CA ALA A 821 -35.47 5.15 -32.93
C ALA A 821 -36.22 4.18 -33.86
N ALA A 822 -37.50 3.92 -33.60
CA ALA A 822 -38.35 3.10 -34.47
C ALA A 822 -38.76 3.79 -35.79
N ARG A 823 -38.62 5.12 -35.88
CA ARG A 823 -39.09 5.93 -37.03
C ARG A 823 -38.00 6.26 -38.06
N GLY A 824 -36.74 5.85 -37.84
CA GLY A 824 -35.65 6.08 -38.78
C GLY A 824 -34.29 5.56 -38.31
N ALA A 825 -33.32 5.46 -39.23
CA ALA A 825 -31.97 5.00 -38.90
C ALA A 825 -31.19 6.02 -38.06
N ARG A 826 -30.54 5.55 -36.98
CA ARG A 826 -29.73 6.30 -35.99
C ARG A 826 -30.32 7.68 -35.59
N PRO A 827 -31.09 7.76 -34.49
CA PRO A 827 -31.72 9.01 -34.09
C PRO A 827 -30.69 10.10 -33.75
N ASP A 828 -30.95 11.33 -34.20
CA ASP A 828 -30.09 12.49 -33.94
C ASP A 828 -30.00 12.80 -32.44
N PRO A 829 -28.79 12.91 -31.85
CA PRO A 829 -28.59 13.21 -30.43
C PRO A 829 -29.27 14.48 -29.94
N ASP A 830 -29.25 15.55 -30.74
CA ASP A 830 -29.84 16.84 -30.33
C ASP A 830 -31.37 16.80 -30.38
N ALA A 831 -31.96 16.17 -31.39
CA ALA A 831 -33.39 15.88 -31.47
C ALA A 831 -33.87 14.97 -30.33
N MET A 832 -33.12 13.90 -29.99
CA MET A 832 -33.42 13.05 -28.84
C MET A 832 -33.42 13.84 -27.54
N ARG A 833 -32.39 14.67 -27.30
CA ARG A 833 -32.31 15.52 -26.10
C ARG A 833 -33.49 16.47 -26.03
N ALA A 834 -33.84 17.13 -27.13
CA ALA A 834 -34.99 18.03 -27.21
C ALA A 834 -36.33 17.32 -26.91
N ALA A 835 -36.51 16.07 -27.38
CA ALA A 835 -37.73 15.29 -27.15
C ALA A 835 -37.86 14.73 -25.72
N VAL A 836 -36.74 14.39 -25.08
CA VAL A 836 -36.70 13.82 -23.73
C VAL A 836 -36.78 14.89 -22.63
N ARG A 837 -36.26 16.09 -22.89
CA ARG A 837 -36.19 17.19 -21.93
C ARG A 837 -37.52 17.58 -21.26
N PRO A 838 -38.69 17.57 -21.94
CA PRO A 838 -40.00 17.77 -21.29
C PRO A 838 -40.35 16.68 -20.27
N ALA A 839 -39.94 15.43 -20.48
CA ALA A 839 -40.16 14.35 -19.51
C ALA A 839 -39.26 14.52 -18.28
N LEU A 840 -37.98 14.84 -18.50
CA LEU A 840 -37.03 15.15 -17.41
C LEU A 840 -37.49 16.35 -16.57
N SER A 841 -37.96 17.42 -17.22
CA SER A 841 -38.38 18.67 -16.56
C SER A 841 -39.65 18.53 -15.70
N ARG A 842 -40.42 17.44 -15.84
CA ARG A 842 -41.56 17.12 -14.96
C ARG A 842 -41.12 16.51 -13.63
N HIS A 843 -39.98 15.83 -13.61
CA HIS A 843 -39.45 15.16 -12.42
C HIS A 843 -38.34 15.98 -11.75
N PHE A 844 -37.37 16.45 -12.52
CA PHE A 844 -36.27 17.27 -12.05
C PHE A 844 -36.60 18.76 -12.14
N LYS A 845 -36.33 19.49 -11.06
CA LYS A 845 -36.40 20.97 -11.04
C LYS A 845 -35.46 21.55 -12.14
N PRO A 846 -35.87 22.59 -12.90
CA PRO A 846 -35.05 23.16 -13.97
C PRO A 846 -33.65 23.59 -13.56
N ALA A 847 -33.49 24.09 -12.32
CA ALA A 847 -32.20 24.49 -11.76
C ALA A 847 -31.24 23.30 -11.54
N LEU A 848 -31.74 22.08 -11.39
CA LEU A 848 -30.93 20.87 -11.28
C LEU A 848 -30.46 20.42 -12.67
N LEU A 849 -31.39 20.35 -13.63
CA LEU A 849 -31.09 19.98 -15.03
C LEU A 849 -30.10 20.95 -15.68
N ALA A 850 -30.19 22.25 -15.41
CA ALA A 850 -29.27 23.26 -15.94
C ALA A 850 -27.81 23.10 -15.46
N ARG A 851 -27.55 22.25 -14.45
CA ARG A 851 -26.20 21.91 -13.95
C ARG A 851 -25.71 20.54 -14.45
N MET A 852 -26.51 19.85 -15.26
CA MET A 852 -26.23 18.50 -15.79
C MET A 852 -26.09 18.55 -17.31
N THR A 853 -25.22 17.70 -17.85
CA THR A 853 -25.23 17.38 -19.28
C THR A 853 -26.27 16.28 -19.51
N GLU A 854 -27.39 16.62 -20.13
CA GLU A 854 -28.47 15.69 -20.51
C GLU A 854 -28.03 14.84 -21.72
N ILE A 855 -27.79 13.54 -21.52
CA ILE A 855 -27.30 12.61 -22.57
C ILE A 855 -28.34 11.49 -22.80
N PRO A 856 -29.08 11.50 -23.93
CA PRO A 856 -30.00 10.42 -24.29
C PRO A 856 -29.24 9.18 -24.77
N TYR A 857 -29.65 7.99 -24.32
CA TYR A 857 -29.12 6.68 -24.76
C TYR A 857 -30.11 5.99 -25.68
N ALA A 858 -29.68 5.71 -26.91
CA ALA A 858 -30.52 5.06 -27.92
C ALA A 858 -30.65 3.54 -27.66
N PRO A 859 -31.76 2.90 -28.07
CA PRO A 859 -31.82 1.45 -28.23
C PRO A 859 -30.66 0.91 -29.07
N LEU A 860 -30.17 -0.28 -28.72
CA LEU A 860 -29.05 -0.91 -29.41
C LEU A 860 -29.53 -1.61 -30.68
N ALA A 861 -28.92 -1.30 -31.82
CA ALA A 861 -29.18 -1.98 -33.09
C ALA A 861 -28.73 -3.47 -33.03
N PRO A 862 -29.31 -4.36 -33.86
CA PRO A 862 -28.91 -5.78 -33.90
C PRO A 862 -27.41 -6.00 -34.11
N ASP A 863 -26.77 -5.25 -35.02
CA ASP A 863 -25.33 -5.33 -35.28
C ASP A 863 -24.51 -4.93 -34.04
N THR A 864 -24.97 -3.91 -33.30
CA THR A 864 -24.35 -3.49 -32.04
C THR A 864 -24.48 -4.57 -30.95
N LEU A 865 -25.62 -5.28 -30.90
CA LEU A 865 -25.81 -6.42 -29.99
C LEU A 865 -24.89 -7.58 -30.35
N ALA A 866 -24.65 -7.82 -31.65
CA ALA A 866 -23.66 -8.79 -32.13
C ALA A 866 -22.23 -8.43 -31.71
N ASP A 867 -21.82 -7.17 -31.86
CA ASP A 867 -20.51 -6.69 -31.38
C ASP A 867 -20.35 -6.84 -29.86
N ILE A 868 -21.40 -6.57 -29.08
CA ILE A 868 -21.39 -6.76 -27.62
C ILE A 868 -21.31 -8.25 -27.25
N ALA A 869 -22.02 -9.12 -27.98
CA ALA A 869 -21.95 -10.56 -27.78
C ALA A 869 -20.55 -11.10 -28.11
N ARG A 870 -19.93 -10.65 -29.21
CA ARG A 870 -18.54 -10.98 -29.57
C ARG A 870 -17.56 -10.55 -28.47
N LEU A 871 -17.61 -9.30 -28.02
CA LEU A 871 -16.76 -8.81 -26.92
C LEU A 871 -16.92 -9.59 -25.61
N LYS A 872 -18.13 -10.07 -25.28
CA LYS A 872 -18.37 -10.89 -24.09
C LYS A 872 -17.87 -12.33 -24.27
N LEU A 873 -18.04 -12.93 -25.45
CA LEU A 873 -17.47 -14.23 -25.80
C LEU A 873 -15.94 -14.21 -25.77
N GLU A 874 -15.30 -13.16 -26.28
CA GLU A 874 -13.84 -12.97 -26.19
C GLU A 874 -13.34 -12.90 -24.74
N ARG A 875 -14.05 -12.19 -23.84
CA ARG A 875 -13.71 -12.17 -22.40
C ARG A 875 -13.85 -13.55 -21.74
N ILE A 876 -14.82 -14.37 -22.17
CA ILE A 876 -14.98 -15.75 -21.69
C ILE A 876 -13.84 -16.62 -22.23
N ALA A 877 -13.53 -16.51 -23.53
CA ALA A 877 -12.44 -17.22 -24.19
C ALA A 877 -11.08 -16.94 -23.52
N ALA A 878 -10.77 -15.66 -23.28
CA ALA A 878 -9.54 -15.24 -22.60
C ALA A 878 -9.44 -15.80 -21.16
N ARG A 879 -10.57 -15.85 -20.43
CA ARG A 879 -10.62 -16.42 -19.07
C ARG A 879 -10.35 -17.93 -19.07
N VAL A 880 -10.97 -18.68 -19.98
CA VAL A 880 -10.74 -20.13 -20.10
C VAL A 880 -9.32 -20.42 -20.57
N ALA A 881 -8.80 -19.67 -21.54
CA ALA A 881 -7.42 -19.80 -22.01
C ALA A 881 -6.39 -19.54 -20.91
N ALA A 882 -6.60 -18.52 -20.07
CA ALA A 882 -5.71 -18.21 -18.94
C ALA A 882 -5.68 -19.30 -17.86
N GLN A 883 -6.78 -20.04 -17.68
CA GLN A 883 -6.90 -21.05 -16.61
C GLN A 883 -6.60 -22.49 -17.08
N HIS A 884 -6.84 -22.80 -18.36
CA HIS A 884 -6.75 -24.16 -18.91
C HIS A 884 -5.82 -24.29 -20.13
N ALA A 885 -5.13 -23.20 -20.53
CA ALA A 885 -4.26 -23.14 -21.73
C ALA A 885 -4.96 -23.56 -23.05
N THR A 886 -6.30 -23.57 -23.07
CA THR A 886 -7.13 -24.03 -24.19
C THR A 886 -7.66 -22.86 -24.99
N ARG A 887 -7.53 -22.88 -26.32
CA ARG A 887 -8.14 -21.86 -27.20
C ARG A 887 -9.65 -22.12 -27.35
N ILE A 888 -10.49 -21.11 -27.15
CA ILE A 888 -11.90 -21.18 -27.57
C ILE A 888 -12.04 -20.60 -28.98
N VAL A 889 -12.75 -21.32 -29.84
CA VAL A 889 -13.18 -20.93 -31.19
C VAL A 889 -14.71 -20.92 -31.19
N TYR A 890 -15.32 -19.98 -31.90
CA TYR A 890 -16.77 -19.94 -32.09
C TYR A 890 -17.11 -19.40 -33.48
N ASP A 891 -18.16 -19.93 -34.09
CA ASP A 891 -18.60 -19.51 -35.42
C ASP A 891 -19.44 -18.22 -35.31
N ASP A 892 -19.45 -17.35 -36.34
CA ASP A 892 -20.25 -16.11 -36.33
C ASP A 892 -21.77 -16.37 -36.18
N ALA A 893 -22.24 -17.57 -36.55
CA ALA A 893 -23.60 -18.03 -36.26
C ALA A 893 -23.94 -18.00 -34.76
N VAL A 894 -22.96 -18.27 -33.88
CA VAL A 894 -23.12 -18.17 -32.42
C VAL A 894 -23.44 -16.73 -32.01
N VAL A 895 -22.69 -15.77 -32.58
CA VAL A 895 -22.85 -14.34 -32.31
C VAL A 895 -24.21 -13.84 -32.82
N ALA A 896 -24.56 -14.19 -34.05
CA ALA A 896 -25.84 -13.82 -34.68
C ALA A 896 -27.06 -14.35 -33.90
N HIS A 897 -27.02 -15.60 -33.44
CA HIS A 897 -28.11 -16.21 -32.66
C HIS A 897 -28.28 -15.60 -31.27
N VAL A 898 -27.16 -15.27 -30.60
CA VAL A 898 -27.21 -14.52 -29.33
C VAL A 898 -27.83 -13.14 -29.55
N ALA A 899 -27.43 -12.42 -30.60
CA ALA A 899 -27.99 -11.11 -30.93
C ALA A 899 -29.50 -11.17 -31.27
N ALA A 900 -29.93 -12.14 -32.09
CA ALA A 900 -31.33 -12.34 -32.44
C ALA A 900 -32.22 -12.54 -31.20
N ARG A 901 -31.85 -13.45 -30.30
CA ARG A 901 -32.57 -13.68 -29.03
C ARG A 901 -32.57 -12.47 -28.09
N CYS A 902 -31.65 -11.52 -28.25
CA CYS A 902 -31.68 -10.28 -27.47
C CYS A 902 -32.79 -9.31 -27.93
N THR A 903 -33.25 -9.41 -29.18
CA THR A 903 -34.34 -8.56 -29.71
C THR A 903 -35.74 -9.05 -29.36
N GLU A 904 -35.89 -10.27 -28.84
CA GLU A 904 -37.17 -10.87 -28.43
C GLU A 904 -37.69 -10.37 -27.06
N VAL A 905 -36.85 -9.69 -26.26
CA VAL A 905 -37.15 -9.28 -24.87
C VAL A 905 -36.64 -7.87 -24.59
N GLU A 906 -37.43 -7.03 -23.91
CA GLU A 906 -37.17 -5.60 -23.64
C GLU A 906 -35.91 -5.28 -22.76
N SER A 907 -35.00 -6.22 -22.53
CA SER A 907 -33.83 -6.02 -21.65
C SER A 907 -32.51 -5.68 -22.36
N GLY A 908 -32.50 -5.60 -23.70
CA GLY A 908 -31.35 -5.14 -24.48
C GLY A 908 -30.06 -5.93 -24.21
N ALA A 909 -28.93 -5.26 -24.01
CA ALA A 909 -27.65 -5.95 -23.77
C ALA A 909 -27.58 -6.72 -22.43
N ARG A 910 -28.50 -6.50 -21.48
CA ARG A 910 -28.59 -7.36 -20.28
C ARG A 910 -29.00 -8.79 -20.65
N ASN A 911 -29.75 -8.98 -21.75
CA ASN A 911 -30.12 -10.31 -22.22
C ASN A 911 -28.92 -11.11 -22.75
N VAL A 912 -27.90 -10.43 -23.30
CA VAL A 912 -26.66 -11.09 -23.76
C VAL A 912 -25.98 -11.82 -22.61
N ASP A 913 -25.82 -11.17 -21.45
CA ASP A 913 -25.25 -11.80 -20.26
C ASP A 913 -26.08 -12.99 -19.77
N PHE A 914 -27.41 -12.85 -19.75
CA PHE A 914 -28.32 -13.92 -19.36
C PHE A 914 -28.22 -15.14 -20.29
N ILE A 915 -28.19 -14.95 -21.61
CA ILE A 915 -28.06 -16.02 -22.60
C ILE A 915 -26.71 -16.73 -22.44
N LEU A 916 -25.61 -15.97 -22.33
CA LEU A 916 -24.27 -16.53 -22.15
C LEU A 916 -24.15 -17.30 -20.83
N GLN A 917 -24.63 -16.75 -19.71
CA GLN A 917 -24.59 -17.40 -18.39
C GLN A 917 -25.49 -18.64 -18.29
N ARG A 918 -26.66 -18.62 -18.93
CA ARG A 918 -27.65 -19.72 -18.84
C ARG A 918 -27.39 -20.86 -19.82
N HIS A 919 -26.76 -20.60 -20.97
CA HIS A 919 -26.62 -21.59 -22.03
C HIS A 919 -25.16 -21.88 -22.43
N VAL A 920 -24.32 -20.85 -22.59
CA VAL A 920 -22.94 -21.05 -23.09
C VAL A 920 -21.99 -21.47 -21.97
N LEU A 921 -22.01 -20.77 -20.83
CA LEU A 921 -21.15 -21.09 -19.68
C LEU A 921 -21.38 -22.52 -19.13
N PRO A 922 -22.62 -23.01 -18.94
CA PRO A 922 -22.84 -24.35 -18.42
C PRO A 922 -22.38 -25.44 -19.38
N ALA A 923 -22.59 -25.25 -20.70
CA ALA A 923 -22.10 -26.17 -21.72
C ALA A 923 -20.57 -26.22 -21.78
N LEU A 924 -19.90 -25.06 -21.71
CA LEU A 924 -18.44 -24.97 -21.60
C LEU A 924 -17.92 -25.66 -20.33
N ALA A 925 -18.53 -25.39 -19.17
CA ALA A 925 -18.13 -25.97 -17.90
C ALA A 925 -18.29 -27.50 -17.90
N GLN A 926 -19.42 -28.02 -18.41
CA GLN A 926 -19.65 -29.45 -18.54
C GLN A 926 -18.61 -30.11 -19.45
N HIS A 927 -18.30 -29.51 -20.61
CA HIS A 927 -17.32 -30.04 -21.55
C HIS A 927 -15.90 -30.07 -20.96
N VAL A 928 -15.46 -28.97 -20.32
CA VAL A 928 -14.15 -28.89 -19.63
C VAL A 928 -14.04 -29.95 -18.53
N LEU A 929 -15.10 -30.15 -17.73
CA LEU A 929 -15.12 -31.19 -16.68
C LEU A 929 -15.07 -32.62 -17.26
N VAL A 930 -15.77 -32.89 -18.36
CA VAL A 930 -15.75 -34.20 -19.04
C VAL A 930 -14.36 -34.50 -19.62
N CYS A 931 -13.72 -33.53 -20.29
CA CYS A 931 -12.37 -33.72 -20.82
C CYS A 931 -11.33 -33.88 -19.71
N ALA A 932 -11.44 -33.12 -18.61
CA ALA A 932 -10.59 -33.28 -17.43
C ALA A 932 -10.75 -34.67 -16.77
N GLY A 933 -11.99 -35.16 -16.62
CA GLY A 933 -12.27 -36.49 -16.08
C GLY A 933 -11.78 -37.64 -16.96
N ASN A 934 -11.77 -37.45 -18.28
CA ASN A 934 -11.34 -38.45 -19.25
C ASN A 934 -9.84 -38.34 -19.65
N ALA A 935 -9.07 -37.43 -19.03
CA ALA A 935 -7.69 -37.10 -19.40
C ALA A 935 -7.49 -36.78 -20.91
N ALA A 936 -8.52 -36.26 -21.56
CA ALA A 936 -8.50 -35.98 -23.00
C ALA A 936 -7.79 -34.64 -23.27
N PRO A 937 -6.87 -34.56 -24.25
CA PRO A 937 -6.23 -33.30 -24.61
C PRO A 937 -7.26 -32.30 -25.16
N MET A 938 -7.22 -31.07 -24.64
CA MET A 938 -8.04 -29.93 -25.10
C MET A 938 -7.14 -28.86 -25.75
N PRO A 939 -6.68 -29.05 -27.00
CA PRO A 939 -5.92 -28.00 -27.69
C PRO A 939 -6.81 -26.79 -28.03
N ALA A 940 -8.03 -27.06 -28.48
CA ALA A 940 -9.05 -26.05 -28.73
C ALA A 940 -10.47 -26.59 -28.50
N ILE A 941 -11.36 -25.72 -28.05
CA ILE A 941 -12.79 -25.97 -27.84
C ILE A 941 -13.56 -25.13 -28.85
N ARG A 942 -14.43 -25.77 -29.64
CA ARG A 942 -15.36 -25.09 -30.54
C ARG A 942 -16.71 -24.92 -29.87
N VAL A 943 -17.29 -23.72 -29.95
CA VAL A 943 -18.69 -23.43 -29.64
C VAL A 943 -19.44 -23.24 -30.95
N ALA A 944 -20.48 -24.03 -31.18
CA ALA A 944 -21.31 -24.00 -32.37
C ALA A 944 -22.80 -24.04 -31.99
N ILE A 945 -23.69 -24.05 -32.99
CA ILE A 945 -25.14 -24.15 -32.81
C ILE A 945 -25.67 -25.36 -33.58
N ASP A 946 -26.52 -26.17 -32.94
CA ASP A 946 -27.21 -27.28 -33.59
C ASP A 946 -28.41 -26.82 -34.43
N ALA A 947 -28.92 -27.71 -35.29
CA ALA A 947 -30.12 -27.45 -36.10
C ALA A 947 -31.39 -27.16 -35.28
N GLY A 948 -31.36 -27.34 -33.95
CA GLY A 948 -32.43 -26.99 -33.02
C GLY A 948 -32.22 -25.65 -32.29
N GLY A 949 -31.20 -24.87 -32.65
CA GLY A 949 -30.92 -23.56 -32.02
C GLY A 949 -30.39 -23.65 -30.58
N ARG A 950 -29.71 -24.75 -30.23
CA ARG A 950 -29.00 -24.95 -28.96
C ARG A 950 -27.50 -24.81 -29.16
N PHE A 951 -26.82 -24.27 -28.15
CA PHE A 951 -25.36 -24.18 -28.15
C PHE A 951 -24.76 -25.56 -27.88
N VAL A 952 -23.82 -25.97 -28.73
CA VAL A 952 -23.06 -27.21 -28.61
C VAL A 952 -21.59 -26.86 -28.45
N VAL A 953 -20.91 -27.59 -27.58
CA VAL A 953 -19.48 -27.44 -27.30
C VAL A 953 -18.79 -28.76 -27.65
N SER A 954 -17.70 -28.67 -28.40
CA SER A 954 -16.91 -29.83 -28.83
C SER A 954 -15.42 -29.51 -28.80
N ASN A 955 -14.56 -30.54 -28.92
CA ASN A 955 -13.14 -30.32 -29.20
C ASN A 955 -12.97 -29.97 -30.68
N ASP A 956 -12.19 -28.94 -30.96
CA ASP A 956 -11.80 -28.58 -32.32
C ASP A 956 -10.66 -29.52 -32.75
N ALA A 957 -10.99 -30.57 -33.48
CA ALA A 957 -10.00 -31.48 -34.02
C ALA A 957 -9.23 -30.80 -35.17
N PRO A 958 -7.90 -30.98 -35.28
CA PRO A 958 -7.21 -30.60 -36.50
C PRO A 958 -7.80 -31.40 -37.67
N ALA A 959 -8.03 -30.72 -38.80
CA ALA A 959 -8.67 -31.32 -39.97
C ALA A 959 -7.74 -32.29 -40.69
N ASP A 960 -7.68 -33.53 -40.20
CA ASP A 960 -7.22 -34.71 -40.94
C ASP A 960 -8.46 -35.54 -41.32
N SER A 961 -9.01 -35.25 -42.50
CA SER A 961 -10.08 -36.04 -43.11
C SER A 961 -9.67 -36.47 -44.51
N ASP A 962 -9.13 -37.69 -44.63
CA ASP A 962 -9.42 -38.58 -45.78
C ASP A 962 -8.87 -40.00 -45.57
N ALA A 963 -9.48 -40.74 -44.63
CA ALA A 963 -9.29 -42.19 -44.54
C ALA A 963 -10.41 -42.90 -43.75
N ARG A 964 -11.68 -42.81 -44.21
CA ARG A 964 -12.76 -43.83 -44.06
C ARG A 964 -14.10 -43.26 -44.54
N ASP A 965 -14.38 -43.40 -45.83
CA ASP A 965 -15.60 -44.12 -46.21
C ASP A 965 -15.43 -44.80 -47.58
N ARG A 966 -15.56 -46.12 -47.59
CA ARG A 966 -15.60 -46.98 -48.79
C ARG A 966 -16.45 -48.21 -48.51
N SER A 967 -17.77 -48.01 -48.43
CA SER A 967 -18.74 -49.05 -48.78
C SER A 967 -20.16 -48.48 -48.81
N GLU A 968 -20.70 -48.37 -50.03
CA GLU A 968 -22.07 -48.66 -50.47
C GLU A 968 -22.78 -47.58 -51.31
N ALA A 969 -23.67 -48.06 -52.18
CA ALA A 969 -24.56 -47.36 -53.11
C ALA A 969 -23.94 -46.60 -54.30
N SER A 970 -24.14 -47.18 -55.48
CA SER A 970 -23.91 -46.63 -56.82
C SER A 970 -25.06 -45.73 -57.31
N ASP A 971 -24.86 -45.15 -58.50
CA ASP A 971 -25.87 -44.67 -59.45
C ASP A 971 -26.59 -43.32 -59.21
N ALA A 972 -26.00 -42.25 -59.77
CA ALA A 972 -26.66 -41.37 -60.77
C ALA A 972 -25.63 -40.40 -61.39
N SER A 973 -25.87 -39.95 -62.64
CA SER A 973 -24.89 -39.17 -63.43
C SER A 973 -25.37 -37.76 -63.83
N ASP A 974 -24.38 -36.94 -64.21
CA ASP A 974 -24.43 -35.81 -65.17
C ASP A 974 -24.88 -34.39 -64.76
N ALA A 975 -24.33 -33.42 -65.54
CA ALA A 975 -24.43 -31.95 -65.54
C ALA A 975 -23.62 -31.19 -64.45
N ILE A 976 -22.60 -30.33 -64.69
CA ILE A 976 -22.20 -29.33 -65.75
C ILE A 976 -22.53 -27.86 -65.36
N ASP A 977 -21.57 -26.96 -65.65
CA ASP A 977 -21.52 -25.48 -65.53
C ASP A 977 -21.39 -24.86 -64.11
N ALA A 978 -20.28 -24.17 -63.77
CA ALA A 978 -19.88 -22.76 -64.06
C ALA A 978 -20.52 -21.75 -63.07
N VAL A 979 -19.92 -20.62 -62.63
CA VAL A 979 -19.18 -19.55 -63.33
C VAL A 979 -18.23 -18.79 -62.34
N ASP A 980 -17.22 -18.07 -62.88
CA ASP A 980 -16.24 -17.19 -62.19
C ASP A 980 -16.76 -15.89 -61.53
N ALA A 981 -15.98 -15.35 -60.56
CA ALA A 981 -15.63 -13.93 -60.29
C ALA A 981 -15.02 -13.83 -58.85
N VAL A 982 -13.78 -13.42 -58.53
CA VAL A 982 -12.74 -12.47 -59.05
C VAL A 982 -12.87 -11.04 -58.50
N ASP A 983 -11.69 -10.43 -58.18
CA ASP A 983 -11.38 -9.09 -57.60
C ASP A 983 -11.61 -8.90 -56.07
N ALA A 984 -10.71 -8.29 -55.28
CA ALA A 984 -9.40 -7.61 -55.46
C ALA A 984 -8.51 -7.86 -54.19
N VAL A 985 -7.16 -7.96 -54.18
CA VAL A 985 -6.09 -6.98 -54.55
C VAL A 985 -6.19 -5.69 -53.74
N ASP A 986 -5.22 -5.19 -52.95
CA ASP A 986 -3.85 -5.62 -52.61
C ASP A 986 -3.48 -5.13 -51.19
N ALA A 987 -2.52 -5.77 -50.49
CA ALA A 987 -1.97 -5.31 -49.22
C ALA A 987 -0.43 -5.30 -49.26
N VAL A 988 0.20 -4.17 -48.92
CA VAL A 988 1.65 -3.97 -49.03
C VAL A 988 2.33 -3.79 -47.67
N ASP A 989 3.27 -4.70 -47.40
CA ASP A 989 4.42 -4.68 -46.50
C ASP A 989 4.31 -4.19 -45.04
N ALA A 990 4.43 -5.15 -44.12
CA ALA A 990 5.42 -5.11 -43.03
C ALA A 990 5.98 -6.53 -42.78
N PRO A 991 7.29 -6.71 -42.47
CA PRO A 991 7.98 -7.98 -42.74
C PRO A 991 7.98 -9.02 -41.60
N ASN A 992 8.23 -10.26 -42.01
CA ASN A 992 8.38 -11.50 -41.22
C ASN A 992 9.16 -11.39 -39.89
N ALA A 993 8.61 -12.02 -38.85
CA ALA A 993 9.37 -12.68 -37.79
C ALA A 993 8.67 -14.01 -37.41
N PRO A 994 9.38 -15.14 -37.23
CA PRO A 994 8.77 -16.46 -37.15
C PRO A 994 8.28 -16.87 -35.74
N ASN A 995 7.48 -17.93 -35.73
CA ASN A 995 6.83 -18.57 -34.58
C ASN A 995 7.72 -18.80 -33.34
N ALA A 996 7.08 -18.69 -32.17
CA ALA A 996 7.55 -19.24 -30.90
C ALA A 996 7.55 -20.79 -30.88
N PRO A 997 8.17 -21.39 -29.86
CA PRO A 997 7.43 -22.42 -29.12
C PRO A 997 7.41 -22.22 -27.59
N ASN A 998 6.56 -23.04 -26.96
CA ASN A 998 6.00 -22.95 -25.61
C ASN A 998 6.98 -23.11 -24.42
N ALA A 999 6.50 -22.67 -23.25
CA ALA A 999 7.03 -23.02 -21.93
C ALA A 999 6.59 -24.44 -21.47
N PRO A 1000 7.34 -25.09 -20.56
CA PRO A 1000 6.93 -26.34 -19.90
C PRO A 1000 6.22 -26.13 -18.55
N ASN A 1001 5.41 -27.12 -18.16
CA ASN A 1001 4.52 -27.12 -16.99
C ASN A 1001 5.19 -27.40 -15.63
N ALA A 1002 4.44 -27.09 -14.56
CA ALA A 1002 4.74 -27.47 -13.17
C ALA A 1002 4.45 -28.96 -12.86
N PRO A 1003 5.04 -29.54 -11.80
CA PRO A 1003 4.86 -30.95 -11.42
C PRO A 1003 3.61 -31.22 -10.56
N ASN A 1004 3.16 -32.48 -10.55
CA ASN A 1004 1.94 -32.99 -9.91
C ASN A 1004 1.93 -32.97 -8.37
N ALA A 1005 0.72 -32.93 -7.81
CA ALA A 1005 0.40 -33.28 -6.43
C ALA A 1005 0.15 -34.81 -6.25
N PRO A 1006 0.28 -35.36 -5.03
CA PRO A 1006 -0.12 -36.74 -4.72
C PRO A 1006 -1.47 -36.84 -3.99
N ASN A 1007 -2.31 -37.77 -4.47
CA ASN A 1007 -3.37 -38.57 -3.82
C ASN A 1007 -4.40 -37.94 -2.84
N ALA A 1008 -5.67 -38.19 -3.14
CA ALA A 1008 -6.83 -37.99 -2.27
C ALA A 1008 -6.95 -39.06 -1.16
N PRO A 1009 -7.83 -38.82 -0.16
CA PRO A 1009 -8.82 -39.86 0.15
C PRO A 1009 -10.26 -39.34 0.41
N ASN A 1010 -11.23 -40.15 -0.01
CA ASN A 1010 -12.59 -40.36 0.51
C ASN A 1010 -13.56 -39.19 0.79
N ALA A 1011 -14.73 -39.28 0.15
CA ALA A 1011 -15.92 -38.50 0.47
C ALA A 1011 -16.62 -38.97 1.77
N PRO A 1012 -17.37 -38.06 2.43
CA PRO A 1012 -18.51 -38.43 3.27
C PRO A 1012 -19.85 -37.89 2.76
N ASN A 1013 -20.94 -38.49 3.27
CA ASN A 1013 -22.32 -38.29 2.83
C ASN A 1013 -22.96 -36.94 3.25
N ALA A 1014 -24.08 -36.62 2.61
CA ALA A 1014 -24.93 -35.47 2.89
C ALA A 1014 -25.48 -35.41 4.34
N PRO A 1015 -25.71 -34.20 4.89
CA PRO A 1015 -26.47 -34.01 6.12
C PRO A 1015 -27.98 -33.86 5.86
N ASN A 1016 -28.79 -34.48 6.72
CA ASN A 1016 -30.25 -34.39 6.74
C ASN A 1016 -30.77 -33.00 7.18
N ALA A 1017 -32.04 -32.74 6.86
CA ALA A 1017 -32.78 -31.55 7.28
C ALA A 1017 -32.96 -31.43 8.82
N PRO A 1018 -33.08 -30.20 9.36
CA PRO A 1018 -33.44 -29.98 10.76
C PRO A 1018 -34.96 -30.11 10.97
N ASN A 1019 -35.35 -30.90 11.98
CA ASN A 1019 -36.74 -30.98 12.45
C ASN A 1019 -37.14 -29.70 13.21
N ALA A 1020 -38.38 -29.24 12.98
CA ALA A 1020 -39.04 -28.22 13.79
C ALA A 1020 -39.74 -28.84 15.02
N PRO A 1021 -39.87 -28.11 16.15
CA PRO A 1021 -40.66 -28.55 17.29
C PRO A 1021 -42.08 -27.94 17.33
N ASN A 1022 -43.08 -28.82 17.33
CA ASN A 1022 -44.40 -28.75 17.99
C ASN A 1022 -45.23 -27.45 18.02
N ALA A 1023 -46.44 -27.55 17.42
CA ALA A 1023 -47.69 -27.00 17.99
C ALA A 1023 -48.79 -28.09 17.91
N PRO A 1024 -49.76 -28.15 18.85
CA PRO A 1024 -50.58 -29.35 19.06
C PRO A 1024 -51.95 -29.36 18.36
N ASN A 1025 -52.50 -30.59 18.23
CA ASN A 1025 -53.87 -30.97 17.87
C ASN A 1025 -54.98 -29.92 18.01
N ALA A 1026 -55.75 -29.73 16.93
CA ALA A 1026 -57.22 -29.75 16.96
C ALA A 1026 -57.79 -30.17 15.59
N ARG A 1027 -58.89 -30.93 15.67
CA ARG A 1027 -59.70 -31.58 14.62
C ARG A 1027 -59.88 -30.84 13.30
#